data_AF-A0AA42YEC7-F1
#
_entry.id   AF-A0AA42YEC7-F1
#
_cell.length_a   1.000
_cell.length_b   1.000
_cell.length_c   1.000
_cell.angle_alpha   90.00
_cell.angle_beta   90.00
_cell.angle_gamma   90.00
#
_symmetry.space_group_name_H-M   'P 1'
#
loop_
_entity.id
_entity.type
_entity.pdbx_description
1 polymer ?
#
loop_
_entity_poly.entity_id
_entity_poly.type
_entity_poly.pdbx_seq_one_letter_code
_entity_poly.pdbx_strand_id
1 'polypeptide(L)'
;MRCDDLGNRGLPVGAWLLVLLGLAATSAHAATPPCNPCAGISVAAVEEWLEPLAAAPALEDEARLYVAWAADPGSATAAALTREVARRGAVPWLRVAFATPPPLDANLAALEEELAGLSALARAAAPETHFQIEWRTDWQSAAGTTADYGFLFKRAAVAVTGARSDAPVITEAVAGGAGIAALYDLEIAAYADGIALLPASTAATRDAIAKVNELDPGKPVVVMEEPAPRPATRALVAAASGAADGVSVTFFAVEEPAAETLAPLKVLAREFQGADLSYDPYSAPPGNVAWAFVRGEDLALRVIVDRAGGRDRIEFADTTLRRPMQVDPATGTASELFGIGRTADGLVIPLEGDGDSAILRLSRPDLAEMVGEGGLAEEVTITTERTMPVAEILRRLQANEDARDRAFAHYEGVNTTHLRFQGGGAQQVEATFEGPIFLERGKPYDWVWRSFYVNGIRWRGKRIPDIPLVEPEKAATLPLAITFDRDYTYRLRGTDVVDGRDCWVVDFRPTGEEGEGNRYQGTVWIDRALFLRVKSRALQLGLSGEVLSNEETQFFTPLDAAGAPAPWEGAVFTLPLRIVSQQLFSVLNASLNVEKETLVSELRVNAEGFESRRLAAWESELTMVRDTDDGLRYLVADDETGERLVQEEFDKDRLFLVGGLLYDESLDYPLPLAGINYFSFDFRDTGAQVNLLFAGVLAIGNIADPELLGSRWDAGANLLGVAIPFTNSIYRDGEKAPAEDLDVQFARVGFSLGRPVGSFTKLGFDYELGLRNYSRATDTAEEFVLPEDQLIHSLGLNAAYSRRGYRLRLGARFSKRSDWKPWGLPGEPFDPKAEEFGRWSASLAKTLSLSGFKKVGLQVEYLDGANLDRFSKYEFGFFDDSRVHGYESGIVQAEKAYGLHGTYGFELGELFRLELIGDAIWATDEATALDRELLAGAGIAGTFIGPWQTIVNLDFGVPVAGPDDDGFTLFLAFLKLFK
;
A
#
# COMPACT_ATOMS: atom_id res chain seq x y z
N MET A 1 14.82 13.60 37.86
CA MET A 1 15.69 13.54 39.07
C MET A 1 17.13 13.39 38.58
N ARG A 2 18.09 14.04 39.23
CA ARG A 2 19.42 14.48 38.74
C ARG A 2 20.38 13.39 38.21
N CYS A 3 21.22 13.81 37.25
CA CYS A 3 22.51 13.21 36.88
C CYS A 3 23.53 13.32 38.02
N ASP A 4 24.36 12.29 38.16
CA ASP A 4 25.80 12.29 38.53
C ASP A 4 26.16 10.96 39.22
N ASP A 5 26.84 10.06 38.50
CA ASP A 5 28.07 9.42 39.01
C ASP A 5 28.72 8.50 37.96
N LEU A 6 29.88 8.93 37.49
CA LEU A 6 30.84 8.16 36.70
C LEU A 6 31.82 7.47 37.67
N GLY A 7 31.98 6.15 37.53
CA GLY A 7 32.84 5.32 38.38
C GLY A 7 33.61 4.23 37.63
N ASN A 8 34.33 4.62 36.58
CA ASN A 8 35.69 4.19 36.24
C ASN A 8 36.08 2.70 36.48
N ARG A 9 35.97 1.86 35.44
CA ARG A 9 36.85 0.70 35.22
C ARG A 9 37.23 0.62 33.74
N GLY A 10 38.46 1.04 33.45
CA GLY A 10 39.08 0.93 32.14
C GLY A 10 39.37 -0.52 31.76
N LEU A 11 38.94 -0.88 30.55
CA LEU A 11 39.41 -1.98 29.70
C LEU A 11 39.44 -1.44 28.25
N PRO A 12 40.37 -1.90 27.40
CA PRO A 12 40.95 -1.09 26.34
C PRO A 12 39.99 -0.87 25.16
N VAL A 13 39.69 0.39 24.89
CA VAL A 13 38.90 0.90 23.75
C VAL A 13 39.57 0.60 22.39
N GLY A 14 40.81 0.08 22.38
CA GLY A 14 41.54 -0.26 21.15
C GLY A 14 41.12 -1.54 20.44
N ALA A 15 40.38 -2.45 21.08
CA ALA A 15 40.01 -3.74 20.47
C ALA A 15 38.60 -3.77 19.84
N TRP A 16 37.72 -2.84 20.22
CA TRP A 16 36.36 -2.77 19.68
C TRP A 16 36.22 -1.86 18.47
N LEU A 17 37.13 -0.89 18.27
CA LEU A 17 37.14 -0.07 17.05
C LEU A 17 37.56 -0.87 15.81
N LEU A 18 38.43 -1.88 15.95
CA LEU A 18 38.83 -2.76 14.84
C LEU A 18 37.73 -3.76 14.44
N VAL A 19 36.83 -4.12 15.37
CA VAL A 19 35.68 -5.01 15.08
C VAL A 19 34.47 -4.24 14.56
N LEU A 20 34.30 -2.96 14.95
CA LEU A 20 33.26 -2.09 14.40
C LEU A 20 33.63 -1.43 13.07
N LEU A 21 34.93 -1.22 12.78
CA LEU A 21 35.40 -0.87 11.42
C LEU A 21 35.33 -2.05 10.45
N GLY A 22 35.34 -3.30 10.95
CA GLY A 22 35.12 -4.51 10.14
C GLY A 22 33.65 -4.78 9.77
N LEU A 23 32.69 -4.08 10.39
CA LEU A 23 31.24 -4.25 10.14
C LEU A 23 30.61 -3.06 9.41
N ALA A 24 31.39 -2.03 9.06
CA ALA A 24 30.93 -0.84 8.33
C ALA A 24 31.45 -0.76 6.88
N ALA A 25 32.09 -1.81 6.36
CA ALA A 25 32.63 -1.86 5.00
C ALA A 25 31.88 -2.82 4.05
N THR A 26 30.74 -3.42 4.44
CA THR A 26 30.02 -4.41 3.63
C THR A 26 28.67 -3.93 3.08
N SER A 27 28.38 -2.63 3.13
CA SER A 27 27.21 -2.05 2.47
C SER A 27 27.62 -1.02 1.45
N ALA A 28 27.39 -1.36 0.17
CA ALA A 28 27.60 -0.57 -1.05
C ALA A 28 29.00 -0.62 -1.70
N HIS A 29 29.46 -1.82 -2.05
CA HIS A 29 30.09 -2.03 -3.36
C HIS A 29 29.18 -2.98 -4.12
N ALA A 30 28.45 -2.49 -5.12
CA ALA A 30 28.04 -3.37 -6.21
C ALA A 30 29.37 -3.83 -6.83
N ALA A 31 29.69 -5.09 -6.60
CA ALA A 31 31.02 -5.64 -6.72
C ALA A 31 31.49 -5.57 -8.18
N THR A 32 32.37 -4.61 -8.49
CA THR A 32 33.35 -4.84 -9.54
C THR A 32 33.97 -6.23 -9.29
N PRO A 33 34.05 -7.09 -10.32
CA PRO A 33 34.73 -8.37 -10.21
C PRO A 33 36.07 -8.19 -9.49
N PRO A 34 36.49 -9.11 -8.59
CA PRO A 34 37.72 -8.95 -7.82
C PRO A 34 38.95 -9.32 -8.67
N CYS A 35 38.97 -8.88 -9.92
CA CYS A 35 40.08 -8.96 -10.86
C CYS A 35 39.97 -7.81 -11.89
N ASN A 36 41.10 -7.45 -12.50
CA ASN A 36 41.11 -6.50 -13.62
C ASN A 36 42.38 -6.67 -14.48
N PRO A 37 42.30 -7.21 -15.70
CA PRO A 37 41.09 -7.66 -16.40
C PRO A 37 40.59 -9.01 -15.86
N CYS A 38 39.28 -9.23 -15.91
CA CYS A 38 38.70 -10.56 -15.70
C CYS A 38 38.34 -11.22 -17.02
N ALA A 39 38.41 -12.55 -17.04
CA ALA A 39 37.96 -13.33 -18.18
C ALA A 39 37.13 -14.54 -17.76
N GLY A 40 36.35 -15.01 -18.72
CA GLY A 40 35.63 -16.27 -18.63
C GLY A 40 35.58 -17.00 -19.96
N ILE A 41 35.00 -18.19 -19.94
CA ILE A 41 34.67 -18.96 -21.14
C ILE A 41 33.15 -19.13 -21.21
N SER A 42 32.58 -19.04 -22.41
CA SER A 42 31.21 -19.46 -22.70
C SER A 42 31.27 -20.81 -23.40
N VAL A 43 30.58 -21.81 -22.87
CA VAL A 43 30.66 -23.21 -23.32
C VAL A 43 29.27 -23.80 -23.49
N ALA A 44 29.14 -24.72 -24.46
CA ALA A 44 27.86 -25.40 -24.72
C ALA A 44 27.53 -26.49 -23.69
N ALA A 45 28.54 -27.26 -23.24
CA ALA A 45 28.39 -28.37 -22.30
C ALA A 45 29.49 -28.32 -21.23
N VAL A 46 29.17 -27.78 -20.05
CA VAL A 46 30.15 -27.52 -18.98
C VAL A 46 30.78 -28.81 -18.42
N GLU A 47 30.12 -29.95 -18.55
CA GLU A 47 30.59 -31.27 -18.12
C GLU A 47 31.90 -31.65 -18.79
N GLU A 48 32.06 -31.30 -20.07
CA GLU A 48 33.27 -31.58 -20.86
C GLU A 48 34.47 -30.73 -20.39
N TRP A 49 34.20 -29.63 -19.68
CA TRP A 49 35.21 -28.69 -19.20
C TRP A 49 35.68 -28.98 -17.77
N LEU A 50 35.05 -29.93 -17.06
CA LEU A 50 35.42 -30.25 -15.69
C LEU A 50 36.85 -30.79 -15.56
N GLU A 51 37.28 -31.69 -16.44
CA GLU A 51 38.67 -32.20 -16.42
C GLU A 51 39.70 -31.13 -16.84
N PRO A 52 39.51 -30.37 -17.94
CA PRO A 52 40.35 -29.22 -18.26
C PRO A 52 40.44 -28.17 -17.14
N LEU A 53 39.35 -27.92 -16.41
CA LEU A 53 39.33 -27.01 -15.27
C LEU A 53 40.16 -27.54 -14.09
N ALA A 54 40.23 -28.86 -13.89
CA ALA A 54 41.08 -29.48 -12.87
C ALA A 54 42.57 -29.54 -13.26
N ALA A 55 42.90 -29.44 -14.56
CA ALA A 55 44.28 -29.47 -15.04
C ALA A 55 45.10 -28.26 -14.54
N ALA A 56 46.41 -28.47 -14.35
CA ALA A 56 47.33 -27.39 -13.99
C ALA A 56 47.36 -26.30 -15.09
N PRO A 57 47.48 -25.01 -14.72
CA PRO A 57 47.61 -24.48 -13.36
C PRO A 57 46.27 -24.46 -12.60
N ALA A 58 46.30 -24.80 -11.30
CA ALA A 58 45.13 -24.71 -10.43
C ALA A 58 44.85 -23.23 -10.06
N LEU A 59 43.57 -22.89 -9.90
CA LEU A 59 43.14 -21.60 -9.36
C LEU A 59 43.09 -21.69 -7.83
N GLU A 60 43.64 -20.69 -7.16
CA GLU A 60 43.61 -20.51 -5.70
C GLU A 60 42.40 -19.63 -5.30
N ASP A 61 42.03 -19.60 -4.02
CA ASP A 61 40.69 -19.19 -3.57
C ASP A 61 40.23 -17.78 -4.01
N GLU A 62 41.13 -16.82 -4.25
CA GLU A 62 40.78 -15.47 -4.70
C GLU A 62 40.83 -15.27 -6.22
N ALA A 63 41.42 -16.20 -6.97
CA ALA A 63 41.51 -16.10 -8.43
C ALA A 63 40.13 -16.39 -9.06
N ARG A 64 39.70 -15.56 -9.99
CA ARG A 64 38.38 -15.68 -10.63
C ARG A 64 38.51 -15.99 -12.11
N LEU A 65 38.17 -17.22 -12.49
CA LEU A 65 37.88 -17.61 -13.88
C LEU A 65 36.40 -17.94 -13.98
N TYR A 66 35.66 -17.19 -14.79
CA TYR A 66 34.23 -17.43 -14.95
C TYR A 66 33.97 -18.50 -16.01
N VAL A 67 32.97 -19.36 -15.76
CA VAL A 67 32.54 -20.39 -16.73
C VAL A 67 31.06 -20.21 -16.94
N ALA A 68 30.66 -19.81 -18.15
CA ALA A 68 29.28 -19.56 -18.54
C ALA A 68 28.71 -20.71 -19.37
N TRP A 69 27.50 -21.15 -19.01
CA TRP A 69 26.75 -22.15 -19.78
C TRP A 69 25.24 -21.93 -19.63
N ALA A 70 24.47 -22.44 -20.59
CA ALA A 70 23.02 -22.35 -20.59
C ALA A 70 22.40 -23.34 -19.59
N ALA A 71 21.35 -22.90 -18.90
CA ALA A 71 20.55 -23.74 -18.01
C ALA A 71 19.07 -23.34 -18.09
N ASP A 72 18.19 -24.31 -17.83
CA ASP A 72 16.78 -24.02 -17.61
C ASP A 72 16.53 -23.65 -16.14
N PRO A 73 15.55 -22.77 -15.83
CA PRO A 73 15.28 -22.29 -14.48
C PRO A 73 15.22 -23.38 -13.40
N GLY A 74 14.62 -24.54 -13.68
CA GLY A 74 14.46 -25.65 -12.72
C GLY A 74 15.53 -26.75 -12.76
N SER A 75 16.66 -26.55 -13.42
CA SER A 75 17.64 -27.63 -13.66
C SER A 75 18.44 -28.02 -12.40
N ALA A 76 18.06 -29.13 -11.76
CA ALA A 76 18.81 -29.71 -10.64
C ALA A 76 20.23 -30.14 -11.05
N THR A 77 20.41 -30.59 -12.30
CA THR A 77 21.73 -30.92 -12.86
C THR A 77 22.61 -29.66 -12.95
N ALA A 78 22.06 -28.53 -13.42
CA ALA A 78 22.81 -27.28 -13.46
C ALA A 78 23.27 -26.85 -12.04
N ALA A 79 22.39 -26.95 -11.04
CA ALA A 79 22.76 -26.68 -9.65
C ALA A 79 23.91 -27.57 -9.16
N ALA A 80 23.91 -28.86 -9.49
CA ALA A 80 25.02 -29.77 -9.16
C ALA A 80 26.32 -29.37 -9.87
N LEU A 81 26.24 -28.96 -11.14
CA LEU A 81 27.40 -28.53 -11.92
C LEU A 81 28.03 -27.24 -11.41
N THR A 82 27.24 -26.28 -10.91
CA THR A 82 27.82 -25.08 -10.27
C THR A 82 28.77 -25.46 -9.11
N ARG A 83 28.41 -26.47 -8.32
CA ARG A 83 29.25 -26.97 -7.21
C ARG A 83 30.47 -27.73 -7.68
N GLU A 84 30.42 -28.35 -8.86
CA GLU A 84 31.55 -29.06 -9.46
C GLU A 84 32.56 -28.09 -10.09
N VAL A 85 32.06 -27.02 -10.73
CA VAL A 85 32.84 -25.89 -11.25
C VAL A 85 33.51 -25.11 -10.11
N ALA A 86 32.75 -24.75 -9.07
CA ALA A 86 33.28 -24.07 -7.88
C ALA A 86 34.37 -24.90 -7.18
N ARG A 87 34.19 -26.22 -7.06
CA ARG A 87 35.21 -27.12 -6.49
C ARG A 87 36.53 -27.17 -7.27
N ARG A 88 36.54 -26.69 -8.51
CA ARG A 88 37.76 -26.59 -9.35
C ARG A 88 38.33 -25.17 -9.40
N GLY A 89 37.86 -24.27 -8.52
CA GLY A 89 38.36 -22.91 -8.40
C GLY A 89 37.87 -21.95 -9.47
N ALA A 90 36.86 -22.33 -10.27
CA ALA A 90 36.21 -21.45 -11.23
C ALA A 90 34.86 -20.94 -10.69
N VAL A 91 34.43 -19.77 -11.14
CA VAL A 91 33.16 -19.17 -10.73
C VAL A 91 32.05 -19.55 -11.72
N PRO A 92 30.98 -20.21 -11.25
CA PRO A 92 29.84 -20.54 -12.09
C PRO A 92 29.09 -19.29 -12.58
N TRP A 93 28.73 -19.28 -13.86
CA TRP A 93 27.90 -18.26 -14.48
C TRP A 93 26.76 -18.93 -15.24
N LEU A 94 25.56 -18.93 -14.66
CA LEU A 94 24.40 -19.58 -15.27
C LEU A 94 23.68 -18.62 -16.20
N ARG A 95 23.58 -18.97 -17.47
CA ARG A 95 22.70 -18.30 -18.42
C ARG A 95 21.35 -18.99 -18.40
N VAL A 96 20.42 -18.44 -17.65
CA VAL A 96 19.11 -19.05 -17.42
C VAL A 96 18.13 -18.54 -18.46
N ALA A 97 17.71 -19.42 -19.38
CA ALA A 97 16.85 -19.07 -20.49
C ALA A 97 15.39 -19.44 -20.23
N PHE A 98 14.53 -18.42 -20.08
CA PHE A 98 13.08 -18.60 -19.92
C PHE A 98 12.42 -18.98 -21.24
N ALA A 99 11.42 -19.86 -21.20
CA ALA A 99 10.70 -20.37 -22.35
C ALA A 99 9.25 -19.88 -22.44
N THR A 100 8.73 -19.19 -21.41
CA THR A 100 7.37 -18.63 -21.44
C THR A 100 7.17 -17.72 -22.66
N PRO A 101 6.17 -17.97 -23.52
CA PRO A 101 5.97 -17.19 -24.74
C PRO A 101 5.36 -15.80 -24.45
N PRO A 102 5.60 -14.78 -25.31
CA PRO A 102 4.90 -13.51 -25.24
C PRO A 102 3.44 -13.64 -25.72
N PRO A 103 2.53 -12.76 -25.28
CA PRO A 103 2.75 -11.78 -24.23
C PRO A 103 2.73 -12.45 -22.85
N LEU A 104 3.58 -12.01 -21.92
CA LEU A 104 3.74 -12.67 -20.61
C LEU A 104 2.51 -12.54 -19.71
N ASP A 105 1.71 -11.49 -19.88
CA ASP A 105 0.45 -11.27 -19.15
C ASP A 105 -0.57 -12.40 -19.35
N ALA A 106 -0.63 -12.97 -20.55
CA ALA A 106 -1.46 -14.12 -20.88
C ALA A 106 -0.88 -15.46 -20.41
N ASN A 107 0.40 -15.48 -19.98
CA ASN A 107 1.15 -16.68 -19.65
C ASN A 107 1.77 -16.65 -18.24
N LEU A 108 1.21 -15.84 -17.33
CA LEU A 108 1.76 -15.65 -15.98
C LEU A 108 1.91 -16.95 -15.19
N ALA A 109 0.99 -17.90 -15.31
CA ALA A 109 1.10 -19.17 -14.59
C ALA A 109 2.33 -19.99 -15.00
N ALA A 110 2.66 -20.02 -16.29
CA ALA A 110 3.87 -20.68 -16.80
C ALA A 110 5.14 -19.95 -16.34
N LEU A 111 5.10 -18.60 -16.36
CA LEU A 111 6.19 -17.78 -15.84
C LEU A 111 6.45 -18.02 -14.35
N GLU A 112 5.39 -18.13 -13.53
CA GLU A 112 5.52 -18.42 -12.10
C GLU A 112 6.17 -19.78 -11.84
N GLU A 113 5.89 -20.79 -12.66
CA GLU A 113 6.55 -22.10 -12.57
C GLU A 113 8.06 -21.98 -12.87
N GLU A 114 8.42 -21.25 -13.93
CA GLU A 114 9.83 -20.98 -14.27
C GLU A 114 10.54 -20.19 -13.18
N LEU A 115 9.91 -19.15 -12.62
CA LEU A 115 10.46 -18.34 -11.51
C LEU A 115 10.66 -19.18 -10.24
N ALA A 116 9.73 -20.08 -9.92
CA ALA A 116 9.87 -21.01 -8.82
C ALA A 116 11.05 -21.97 -9.04
N GLY A 117 11.21 -22.46 -10.28
CA GLY A 117 12.39 -23.22 -10.71
C GLY A 117 13.68 -22.43 -10.47
N LEU A 118 13.77 -21.20 -10.99
CA LEU A 118 14.95 -20.33 -10.84
C LEU A 118 15.32 -20.11 -9.38
N SER A 119 14.33 -19.89 -8.51
CA SER A 119 14.53 -19.73 -7.08
C SER A 119 15.14 -20.99 -6.43
N ALA A 120 14.64 -22.17 -6.81
CA ALA A 120 15.18 -23.44 -6.33
C ALA A 120 16.61 -23.69 -6.83
N LEU A 121 16.88 -23.37 -8.09
CA LEU A 121 18.23 -23.41 -8.69
C LEU A 121 19.19 -22.47 -7.95
N ALA A 122 18.79 -21.23 -7.69
CA ALA A 122 19.58 -20.24 -6.97
C ALA A 122 19.92 -20.67 -5.55
N ARG A 123 18.96 -21.27 -4.83
CA ARG A 123 19.17 -21.82 -3.49
C ARG A 123 20.12 -23.01 -3.47
N ALA A 124 20.12 -23.84 -4.51
CA ALA A 124 20.95 -25.04 -4.61
C ALA A 124 22.33 -24.81 -5.25
N ALA A 125 22.53 -23.68 -5.92
CA ALA A 125 23.77 -23.32 -6.60
C ALA A 125 24.92 -23.03 -5.61
N ALA A 126 26.16 -23.21 -6.06
CA ALA A 126 27.35 -22.86 -5.29
C ALA A 126 27.37 -21.35 -4.95
N PRO A 127 27.94 -20.93 -3.80
CA PRO A 127 28.17 -19.52 -3.49
C PRO A 127 28.86 -18.78 -4.64
N GLU A 128 28.66 -17.46 -4.75
CA GLU A 128 29.21 -16.62 -5.83
C GLU A 128 28.73 -16.98 -7.26
N THR A 129 27.82 -17.95 -7.45
CA THR A 129 27.24 -18.21 -8.78
C THR A 129 26.52 -16.98 -9.32
N HIS A 130 26.86 -16.57 -10.53
CA HIS A 130 26.22 -15.46 -11.24
C HIS A 130 25.01 -15.97 -12.05
N PHE A 131 23.96 -15.17 -12.14
CA PHE A 131 22.73 -15.49 -12.88
C PHE A 131 22.50 -14.47 -13.99
N GLN A 132 22.75 -14.87 -15.22
CA GLN A 132 22.38 -14.11 -16.41
C GLN A 132 20.98 -14.54 -16.87
N ILE A 133 20.05 -13.58 -16.92
CA ILE A 133 18.64 -13.85 -17.23
C ILE A 133 18.40 -13.64 -18.72
N GLU A 134 18.20 -14.73 -19.44
CA GLU A 134 17.94 -14.76 -20.89
C GLU A 134 16.48 -15.13 -21.16
N TRP A 135 15.97 -14.69 -22.32
CA TRP A 135 14.66 -15.11 -22.80
C TRP A 135 14.80 -15.73 -24.19
N ARG A 136 14.18 -16.90 -24.41
CA ARG A 136 14.24 -17.59 -25.73
C ARG A 136 13.54 -16.79 -26.84
N THR A 137 12.70 -15.84 -26.48
CA THR A 137 12.11 -14.87 -27.39
C THR A 137 13.11 -13.76 -27.67
N ASP A 138 13.37 -13.47 -28.95
CA ASP A 138 14.19 -12.31 -29.35
C ASP A 138 13.44 -11.00 -29.07
N TRP A 139 13.57 -10.53 -27.83
CA TRP A 139 12.87 -9.34 -27.35
C TRP A 139 13.50 -8.03 -27.83
N GLN A 140 14.70 -8.11 -28.39
CA GLN A 140 15.45 -6.95 -28.87
C GLN A 140 14.99 -6.53 -30.28
N SER A 141 14.46 -7.46 -31.07
CA SER A 141 13.94 -7.18 -32.42
C SER A 141 12.40 -7.15 -32.50
N ALA A 142 11.70 -7.84 -31.61
CA ALA A 142 10.24 -7.94 -31.63
C ALA A 142 9.56 -6.73 -30.97
N ALA A 143 8.69 -6.04 -31.72
CA ALA A 143 7.93 -4.90 -31.19
C ALA A 143 7.05 -5.30 -29.99
N GLY A 144 7.06 -4.48 -28.94
CA GLY A 144 6.25 -4.66 -27.73
C GLY A 144 6.83 -5.64 -26.70
N THR A 145 7.91 -6.35 -27.01
CA THR A 145 8.47 -7.39 -26.11
C THR A 145 9.54 -6.89 -25.14
N THR A 146 10.02 -5.64 -25.31
CA THR A 146 10.99 -5.04 -24.38
C THR A 146 10.40 -4.85 -22.98
N ALA A 147 9.12 -4.45 -22.88
CA ALA A 147 8.40 -4.34 -21.61
C ALA A 147 8.25 -5.72 -20.93
N ASP A 148 7.91 -6.75 -21.70
CA ASP A 148 7.85 -8.14 -21.23
C ASP A 148 9.20 -8.61 -20.68
N TYR A 149 10.30 -8.36 -21.40
CA TYR A 149 11.63 -8.73 -20.91
C TYR A 149 11.99 -7.95 -19.63
N GLY A 150 11.71 -6.65 -19.56
CA GLY A 150 11.93 -5.86 -18.34
C GLY A 150 11.13 -6.38 -17.14
N PHE A 151 9.87 -6.77 -17.35
CA PHE A 151 9.03 -7.43 -16.35
C PHE A 151 9.63 -8.77 -15.89
N LEU A 152 9.96 -9.65 -16.84
CA LEU A 152 10.61 -10.93 -16.60
C LEU A 152 11.91 -10.76 -15.81
N PHE A 153 12.78 -9.84 -16.23
CA PHE A 153 14.07 -9.59 -15.62
C PHE A 153 13.93 -9.15 -14.16
N LYS A 154 13.03 -8.18 -13.87
CA LYS A 154 12.77 -7.70 -12.50
C LYS A 154 12.24 -8.83 -11.60
N ARG A 155 11.28 -9.62 -12.10
CA ARG A 155 10.73 -10.80 -11.39
C ARG A 155 11.79 -11.86 -11.12
N ALA A 156 12.64 -12.16 -12.12
CA ALA A 156 13.72 -13.13 -12.00
C ALA A 156 14.81 -12.66 -11.02
N ALA A 157 15.19 -11.38 -11.06
CA ALA A 157 16.13 -10.79 -10.12
C ALA A 157 15.63 -10.88 -8.67
N VAL A 158 14.36 -10.59 -8.43
CA VAL A 158 13.68 -10.78 -7.14
C VAL A 158 13.67 -12.26 -6.73
N ALA A 159 13.41 -13.18 -7.68
CA ALA A 159 13.41 -14.62 -7.40
C ALA A 159 14.78 -15.17 -6.98
N VAL A 160 15.84 -14.71 -7.65
CA VAL A 160 17.23 -15.07 -7.34
C VAL A 160 17.65 -14.48 -6.01
N THR A 161 17.45 -13.17 -5.83
CA THR A 161 17.94 -12.46 -4.64
C THR A 161 17.11 -12.75 -3.39
N GLY A 162 15.84 -13.14 -3.56
CA GLY A 162 15.02 -13.70 -2.48
C GLY A 162 15.46 -15.10 -2.06
N ALA A 163 15.98 -15.92 -3.00
CA ALA A 163 16.57 -17.22 -2.68
C ALA A 163 17.96 -17.10 -2.07
N ARG A 164 18.76 -16.15 -2.54
CA ARG A 164 20.14 -15.90 -2.12
C ARG A 164 20.53 -14.44 -2.36
N SER A 165 20.58 -13.65 -1.29
CA SER A 165 20.69 -12.19 -1.35
C SER A 165 22.02 -11.65 -1.90
N ASP A 166 23.07 -12.47 -1.92
CA ASP A 166 24.41 -12.15 -2.42
C ASP A 166 24.65 -12.62 -3.87
N ALA A 167 23.66 -13.26 -4.52
CA ALA A 167 23.79 -13.73 -5.90
C ALA A 167 23.74 -12.58 -6.91
N PRO A 168 24.78 -12.39 -7.76
CA PRO A 168 24.75 -11.38 -8.81
C PRO A 168 23.76 -11.73 -9.92
N VAL A 169 22.96 -10.75 -10.35
CA VAL A 169 21.99 -10.87 -11.45
C VAL A 169 22.39 -9.99 -12.62
N ILE A 170 22.50 -10.57 -13.82
CA ILE A 170 22.99 -9.90 -15.03
C ILE A 170 21.93 -9.99 -16.12
N THR A 171 21.79 -8.92 -16.91
CA THR A 171 20.89 -8.89 -18.06
C THR A 171 21.31 -9.90 -19.13
N GLU A 172 20.39 -10.21 -20.04
CA GLU A 172 20.73 -10.79 -21.33
C GLU A 172 21.69 -9.86 -22.08
N ALA A 173 22.48 -10.43 -22.98
CA ALA A 173 23.42 -9.67 -23.78
C ALA A 173 22.68 -8.72 -24.74
N VAL A 174 22.87 -7.41 -24.56
CA VAL A 174 22.19 -6.36 -25.33
C VAL A 174 23.03 -5.88 -26.51
N ALA A 175 22.38 -5.63 -27.65
CA ALA A 175 23.00 -5.01 -28.81
C ALA A 175 23.04 -3.47 -28.69
N GLY A 176 24.12 -2.93 -28.15
CA GLY A 176 24.44 -1.49 -28.21
C GLY A 176 23.57 -0.56 -27.35
N GLY A 177 23.79 0.75 -27.49
CA GLY A 177 23.27 1.76 -26.55
C GLY A 177 21.74 1.96 -26.53
N ALA A 178 21.03 1.66 -27.62
CA ALA A 178 19.58 1.85 -27.70
C ALA A 178 18.81 0.83 -26.83
N GLY A 179 19.21 -0.45 -26.89
CA GLY A 179 18.64 -1.49 -26.03
C GLY A 179 18.93 -1.22 -24.55
N ILE A 180 20.13 -0.70 -24.24
CA ILE A 180 20.50 -0.29 -22.88
C ILE A 180 19.55 0.81 -22.39
N ALA A 181 19.37 1.89 -23.16
CA ALA A 181 18.45 2.96 -22.79
C ALA A 181 17.02 2.43 -22.55
N ALA A 182 16.51 1.58 -23.44
CA ALA A 182 15.17 1.00 -23.32
C ALA A 182 15.00 0.15 -22.05
N LEU A 183 16.01 -0.61 -21.63
CA LEU A 183 15.96 -1.34 -20.37
C LEU A 183 15.96 -0.39 -19.16
N TYR A 184 16.81 0.63 -19.16
CA TYR A 184 16.88 1.59 -18.05
C TYR A 184 15.59 2.42 -17.90
N ASP A 185 14.88 2.69 -19.00
CA ASP A 185 13.54 3.29 -18.96
C ASP A 185 12.51 2.42 -18.21
N LEU A 186 12.76 1.11 -18.08
CA LEU A 186 11.93 0.15 -17.32
C LEU A 186 12.40 -0.05 -15.85
N GLU A 187 13.28 0.84 -15.36
CA GLU A 187 13.82 0.87 -14.00
C GLU A 187 14.61 -0.38 -13.58
N ILE A 188 15.33 -1.03 -14.52
CA ILE A 188 16.13 -2.24 -14.22
C ILE A 188 17.36 -1.99 -13.33
N ALA A 189 17.78 -0.73 -13.17
CA ALA A 189 19.07 -0.35 -12.57
C ALA A 189 19.31 -0.98 -11.19
N ALA A 190 18.28 -1.03 -10.34
CA ALA A 190 18.38 -1.65 -9.02
C ALA A 190 18.41 -3.18 -9.09
N TYR A 191 17.80 -3.79 -10.12
CA TYR A 191 17.64 -5.23 -10.27
C TYR A 191 18.80 -5.90 -11.00
N ALA A 192 19.65 -5.14 -11.69
CA ALA A 192 20.82 -5.63 -12.39
C ALA A 192 22.10 -5.29 -11.62
N ASP A 193 22.91 -6.29 -11.31
CA ASP A 193 24.27 -6.15 -10.77
C ASP A 193 25.30 -5.95 -11.89
N GLY A 194 24.97 -6.27 -13.14
CA GLY A 194 25.80 -6.01 -14.32
C GLY A 194 24.99 -6.00 -15.61
N ILE A 195 25.57 -5.41 -16.67
CA ILE A 195 24.98 -5.36 -18.01
C ILE A 195 25.82 -6.24 -18.95
N ALA A 196 25.20 -7.24 -19.57
CA ALA A 196 25.83 -8.03 -20.62
C ALA A 196 25.67 -7.36 -21.99
N LEU A 197 26.72 -7.41 -22.81
CA LEU A 197 26.76 -6.91 -24.17
C LEU A 197 27.12 -8.04 -25.14
N LEU A 198 26.54 -7.99 -26.33
CA LEU A 198 26.97 -8.81 -27.45
C LEU A 198 28.33 -8.32 -28.00
N PRO A 199 29.14 -9.20 -28.61
CA PRO A 199 30.38 -8.81 -29.28
C PRO A 199 30.12 -7.77 -30.36
N ALA A 200 30.93 -6.72 -30.37
CA ALA A 200 30.81 -5.63 -31.34
C ALA A 200 32.19 -5.04 -31.66
N SER A 201 32.23 -4.13 -32.65
CA SER A 201 33.45 -3.36 -32.90
C SER A 201 33.85 -2.55 -31.67
N THR A 202 35.15 -2.33 -31.46
CA THR A 202 35.68 -1.55 -30.32
C THR A 202 35.00 -0.20 -30.12
N ALA A 203 34.67 0.50 -31.21
CA ALA A 203 33.96 1.77 -31.14
C ALA A 203 32.53 1.61 -30.57
N ALA A 204 31.78 0.62 -31.07
CA ALA A 204 30.43 0.33 -30.60
C ALA A 204 30.41 -0.14 -29.14
N THR A 205 31.39 -0.94 -28.72
CA THR A 205 31.54 -1.37 -27.32
C THR A 205 31.80 -0.18 -26.41
N ARG A 206 32.69 0.74 -26.79
CA ARG A 206 32.94 1.98 -26.03
C ARG A 206 31.70 2.86 -25.95
N ASP A 207 30.93 2.99 -27.03
CA ASP A 207 29.69 3.77 -27.04
C ASP A 207 28.64 3.16 -26.09
N ALA A 208 28.52 1.83 -26.07
CA ALA A 208 27.64 1.12 -25.14
C ALA A 208 28.07 1.30 -23.68
N ILE A 209 29.36 1.17 -23.38
CA ILE A 209 29.91 1.39 -22.03
C ILE A 209 29.73 2.84 -21.58
N ALA A 210 29.97 3.81 -22.47
CA ALA A 210 29.70 5.21 -22.19
C ALA A 210 28.22 5.43 -21.86
N LYS A 211 27.31 4.74 -22.56
CA LYS A 211 25.87 4.82 -22.26
C LYS A 211 25.49 4.21 -20.92
N VAL A 212 26.08 3.07 -20.55
CA VAL A 212 25.91 2.49 -19.19
C VAL A 212 26.42 3.47 -18.14
N ASN A 213 27.61 4.04 -18.32
CA ASN A 213 28.18 5.01 -17.37
C ASN A 213 27.38 6.31 -17.28
N GLU A 214 26.68 6.72 -18.34
CA GLU A 214 25.75 7.86 -18.30
C GLU A 214 24.52 7.56 -17.43
N LEU A 215 23.96 6.34 -17.55
CA LEU A 215 22.70 5.95 -16.91
C LEU A 215 22.88 5.39 -15.48
N ASP A 216 23.95 4.62 -15.24
CA ASP A 216 24.30 3.98 -13.97
C ASP A 216 25.83 3.88 -13.80
N PRO A 217 26.49 4.98 -13.38
CA PRO A 217 27.93 5.05 -13.26
C PRO A 217 28.51 3.95 -12.37
N GLY A 218 29.51 3.23 -12.89
CA GLY A 218 30.21 2.17 -12.16
C GLY A 218 29.51 0.80 -12.20
N LYS A 219 28.42 0.65 -12.97
CA LYS A 219 27.83 -0.67 -13.22
C LYS A 219 28.80 -1.55 -14.01
N PRO A 220 29.12 -2.77 -13.54
CA PRO A 220 29.94 -3.71 -14.29
C PRO A 220 29.36 -4.03 -15.68
N VAL A 221 30.21 -4.00 -16.70
CA VAL A 221 29.85 -4.35 -18.07
C VAL A 221 30.57 -5.63 -18.47
N VAL A 222 29.83 -6.57 -19.03
CA VAL A 222 30.32 -7.89 -19.44
C VAL A 222 30.15 -8.05 -20.93
N VAL A 223 31.18 -8.53 -21.64
CA VAL A 223 31.05 -8.89 -23.06
C VAL A 223 30.95 -10.41 -23.16
N MET A 224 29.85 -10.89 -23.74
CA MET A 224 29.53 -12.31 -23.84
C MET A 224 29.96 -12.88 -25.19
N GLU A 225 30.50 -14.10 -25.21
CA GLU A 225 30.77 -14.87 -26.44
C GLU A 225 31.71 -14.20 -27.45
N GLU A 226 32.70 -13.44 -26.97
CA GLU A 226 33.78 -12.91 -27.81
C GLU A 226 34.52 -14.08 -28.49
N PRO A 227 34.80 -14.04 -29.81
CA PRO A 227 35.49 -15.15 -30.48
C PRO A 227 36.85 -15.45 -29.84
N ALA A 228 37.07 -16.70 -29.41
CA ALA A 228 38.34 -17.08 -28.81
C ALA A 228 39.50 -16.91 -29.81
N PRO A 229 40.50 -16.06 -29.51
CA PRO A 229 41.58 -15.79 -30.45
C PRO A 229 42.54 -16.98 -30.53
N ARG A 230 43.19 -17.13 -31.69
CA ARG A 230 44.24 -18.14 -31.91
C ARG A 230 45.59 -17.45 -32.16
N PRO A 231 46.68 -17.87 -31.49
CA PRO A 231 46.72 -18.88 -30.41
C PRO A 231 46.04 -18.40 -29.12
N ALA A 232 45.67 -19.33 -28.21
CA ALA A 232 44.88 -19.04 -27.01
C ALA A 232 45.49 -17.96 -26.09
N THR A 233 46.81 -17.79 -26.10
CA THR A 233 47.53 -16.75 -25.35
C THR A 233 47.16 -15.32 -25.77
N ARG A 234 46.56 -15.14 -26.96
CA ARG A 234 46.01 -13.86 -27.43
C ARG A 234 44.75 -13.44 -26.67
N ALA A 235 44.10 -14.34 -25.93
CA ALA A 235 42.95 -14.00 -25.09
C ALA A 235 43.31 -13.00 -23.99
N LEU A 236 44.56 -13.02 -23.51
CA LEU A 236 45.11 -12.03 -22.57
C LEU A 236 45.05 -10.62 -23.16
N VAL A 237 45.50 -10.46 -24.41
CA VAL A 237 45.53 -9.18 -25.14
C VAL A 237 44.11 -8.67 -25.34
N ALA A 238 43.19 -9.54 -25.75
CA ALA A 238 41.79 -9.19 -25.94
C ALA A 238 41.11 -8.74 -24.63
N ALA A 239 41.30 -9.48 -23.53
CA ALA A 239 40.75 -9.11 -22.22
C ALA A 239 41.36 -7.80 -21.70
N ALA A 240 42.67 -7.58 -21.88
CA ALA A 240 43.34 -6.35 -21.49
C ALA A 240 42.83 -5.13 -22.26
N SER A 241 42.64 -5.28 -23.58
CA SER A 241 42.06 -4.24 -24.43
C SER A 241 40.63 -3.94 -24.02
N GLY A 242 39.81 -4.96 -23.76
CA GLY A 242 38.44 -4.77 -23.28
C GLY A 242 38.38 -4.03 -21.95
N ALA A 243 39.22 -4.40 -20.98
CA ALA A 243 39.28 -3.73 -19.68
C ALA A 243 39.73 -2.28 -19.79
N ALA A 244 40.67 -1.97 -20.70
CA ALA A 244 41.05 -0.59 -21.00
C ALA A 244 39.92 0.25 -21.60
N ASP A 245 38.97 -0.40 -22.30
CA ASP A 245 37.74 0.23 -22.80
C ASP A 245 36.60 0.25 -21.75
N GLY A 246 36.82 -0.33 -20.55
CA GLY A 246 35.87 -0.35 -19.44
C GLY A 246 35.07 -1.65 -19.26
N VAL A 247 35.42 -2.73 -19.98
CA VAL A 247 34.80 -4.05 -19.80
C VAL A 247 35.29 -4.69 -18.50
N SER A 248 34.37 -5.11 -17.65
CA SER A 248 34.68 -5.77 -16.37
C SER A 248 35.03 -7.25 -16.55
N VAL A 249 34.30 -7.97 -17.41
CA VAL A 249 34.57 -9.38 -17.72
C VAL A 249 34.41 -9.65 -19.22
N THR A 250 35.38 -10.32 -19.83
CA THR A 250 35.28 -10.79 -21.23
C THR A 250 35.10 -12.32 -21.25
N PHE A 251 33.97 -12.80 -21.77
CA PHE A 251 33.74 -14.22 -22.00
C PHE A 251 34.12 -14.63 -23.40
N PHE A 252 35.06 -15.56 -23.53
CA PHE A 252 35.46 -16.11 -24.82
C PHE A 252 34.60 -17.32 -25.19
N ALA A 253 34.05 -17.36 -26.41
CA ALA A 253 33.38 -18.53 -26.95
C ALA A 253 34.43 -19.57 -27.35
N VAL A 254 34.51 -20.68 -26.61
CA VAL A 254 35.53 -21.72 -26.82
C VAL A 254 34.88 -23.04 -27.21
N GLU A 255 35.26 -23.59 -28.36
CA GLU A 255 34.66 -24.81 -28.91
C GLU A 255 35.34 -26.10 -28.41
N GLU A 256 36.66 -26.09 -28.20
CA GLU A 256 37.42 -27.31 -27.90
C GLU A 256 37.83 -27.39 -26.42
N PRO A 257 37.33 -28.39 -25.65
CA PRO A 257 37.69 -28.58 -24.25
C PRO A 257 39.13 -29.07 -24.11
N ALA A 258 40.05 -28.15 -23.85
CA ALA A 258 41.47 -28.44 -23.71
C ALA A 258 42.11 -27.61 -22.59
N ALA A 259 43.03 -28.21 -21.85
CA ALA A 259 43.75 -27.55 -20.76
C ALA A 259 44.61 -26.38 -21.29
N GLU A 260 45.17 -26.53 -22.49
CA GLU A 260 45.97 -25.54 -23.20
C GLU A 260 45.16 -24.28 -23.54
N THR A 261 43.86 -24.43 -23.78
CA THR A 261 42.97 -23.29 -24.04
C THR A 261 42.66 -22.49 -22.78
N LEU A 262 42.56 -23.18 -21.63
CA LEU A 262 42.30 -22.54 -20.34
C LEU A 262 43.55 -21.98 -19.67
N ALA A 263 44.73 -22.54 -19.93
CA ALA A 263 45.95 -22.20 -19.22
C ALA A 263 46.23 -20.68 -19.24
N PRO A 264 46.14 -19.95 -20.36
CA PRO A 264 46.32 -18.49 -20.37
C PRO A 264 45.29 -17.75 -19.53
N LEU A 265 44.02 -18.16 -19.57
CA LEU A 265 42.96 -17.53 -18.78
C LEU A 265 43.13 -17.80 -17.28
N LYS A 266 43.64 -18.98 -16.90
CA LYS A 266 43.98 -19.31 -15.52
C LYS A 266 45.18 -18.50 -15.02
N VAL A 267 46.17 -18.26 -15.89
CA VAL A 267 47.28 -17.35 -15.58
C VAL A 267 46.77 -15.92 -15.41
N LEU A 268 45.90 -15.43 -16.30
CA LEU A 268 45.26 -14.12 -16.16
C LEU A 268 44.56 -13.97 -14.81
N ALA A 269 43.71 -14.93 -14.45
CA ALA A 269 42.96 -14.93 -13.20
C ALA A 269 43.87 -14.87 -11.97
N ARG A 270 45.03 -15.53 -11.99
CA ARG A 270 46.00 -15.51 -10.87
C ARG A 270 46.84 -14.23 -10.83
N GLU A 271 47.26 -13.71 -11.99
CA GLU A 271 48.12 -12.53 -12.06
C GLU A 271 47.38 -11.22 -11.78
N PHE A 272 46.08 -11.20 -12.08
CA PHE A 272 45.23 -10.02 -12.02
C PHE A 272 44.08 -10.15 -11.01
N GLN A 273 44.19 -11.06 -10.04
CA GLN A 273 43.29 -11.10 -8.88
C GLN A 273 43.52 -9.92 -7.94
N GLY A 274 42.47 -9.50 -7.24
CA GLY A 274 42.47 -8.41 -6.27
C GLY A 274 41.62 -7.23 -6.74
N ALA A 275 40.83 -6.66 -5.83
CA ALA A 275 39.95 -5.53 -6.10
C ALA A 275 40.71 -4.18 -6.24
N ASP A 276 42.02 -4.16 -6.00
CA ASP A 276 42.85 -2.96 -6.01
C ASP A 276 43.61 -2.74 -7.32
N LEU A 277 43.41 -3.60 -8.33
CA LEU A 277 43.98 -3.45 -9.67
C LEU A 277 43.11 -2.55 -10.56
N SER A 278 43.72 -1.50 -11.11
CA SER A 278 43.05 -0.56 -12.02
C SER A 278 43.87 -0.37 -13.28
N TYR A 279 43.20 -0.32 -14.44
CA TYR A 279 43.87 0.05 -15.69
C TYR A 279 44.44 1.47 -15.59
N ASP A 280 45.72 1.62 -15.90
CA ASP A 280 46.43 2.90 -15.87
C ASP A 280 47.00 3.22 -17.26
N PRO A 281 46.34 4.11 -18.03
CA PRO A 281 46.82 4.49 -19.36
C PRO A 281 48.11 5.31 -19.32
N TYR A 282 48.49 5.89 -18.17
CA TYR A 282 49.69 6.72 -18.04
C TYR A 282 50.95 5.90 -17.76
N SER A 283 50.80 4.71 -17.16
CA SER A 283 51.90 3.76 -16.97
C SER A 283 52.06 2.80 -18.17
N ALA A 284 51.14 2.84 -19.14
CA ALA A 284 51.20 2.01 -20.33
C ALA A 284 52.22 2.56 -21.37
N PRO A 285 53.02 1.70 -22.02
CA PRO A 285 53.84 2.07 -23.15
C PRO A 285 53.01 2.65 -24.31
N PRO A 286 53.53 3.68 -25.03
CA PRO A 286 52.80 4.31 -26.13
C PRO A 286 52.53 3.33 -27.29
N GLY A 287 51.36 3.49 -27.93
CA GLY A 287 51.02 2.79 -29.19
C GLY A 287 50.14 1.54 -29.06
N ASN A 288 49.42 1.35 -27.94
CA ASN A 288 48.54 0.19 -27.69
C ASN A 288 49.25 -1.17 -27.85
N VAL A 289 50.55 -1.20 -27.50
CA VAL A 289 51.38 -2.41 -27.56
C VAL A 289 51.43 -3.14 -26.21
N ALA A 290 50.90 -2.52 -25.16
CA ALA A 290 50.73 -3.10 -23.85
C ALA A 290 49.69 -2.34 -23.01
N TRP A 291 49.12 -3.03 -22.02
CA TRP A 291 48.15 -2.48 -21.06
C TRP A 291 48.69 -2.67 -19.65
N ALA A 292 48.87 -1.55 -18.94
CA ALA A 292 49.37 -1.55 -17.57
C ALA A 292 48.22 -1.44 -16.58
N PHE A 293 48.23 -2.30 -15.57
CA PHE A 293 47.29 -2.30 -14.46
C PHE A 293 48.08 -2.00 -13.19
N VAL A 294 47.75 -0.89 -12.54
CA VAL A 294 48.39 -0.45 -11.30
C VAL A 294 47.67 -1.09 -10.12
N ARG A 295 48.46 -1.59 -9.18
CA ARG A 295 47.99 -2.13 -7.91
C ARG A 295 47.92 -1.02 -6.87
N GLY A 296 46.77 -0.81 -6.26
CA GLY A 296 46.54 0.28 -5.30
C GLY A 296 47.40 0.18 -4.04
N GLU A 297 47.70 -1.03 -3.56
CA GLU A 297 48.46 -1.23 -2.32
C GLU A 297 49.91 -0.71 -2.38
N ASP A 298 50.61 -0.96 -3.49
CA ASP A 298 52.06 -0.71 -3.60
C ASP A 298 52.49 -0.06 -4.93
N LEU A 299 51.54 0.38 -5.73
CA LEU A 299 51.74 0.99 -7.05
C LEU A 299 52.52 0.11 -8.04
N ALA A 300 52.66 -1.19 -7.75
CA ALA A 300 53.26 -2.15 -8.67
C ALA A 300 52.40 -2.29 -9.93
N LEU A 301 53.04 -2.60 -11.06
CA LEU A 301 52.34 -2.82 -12.32
C LEU A 301 52.25 -4.32 -12.64
N ARG A 302 51.09 -4.69 -13.16
CA ARG A 302 50.89 -5.89 -13.97
C ARG A 302 50.64 -5.45 -15.40
N VAL A 303 51.42 -5.94 -16.35
CA VAL A 303 51.36 -5.46 -17.73
C VAL A 303 51.14 -6.62 -18.68
N ILE A 304 50.14 -6.52 -19.55
CA ILE A 304 49.93 -7.45 -20.66
C ILE A 304 50.52 -6.82 -21.92
N VAL A 305 51.40 -7.53 -22.61
CA VAL A 305 52.11 -7.05 -23.81
C VAL A 305 51.62 -7.79 -25.04
N ASP A 306 51.29 -7.06 -26.11
CA ASP A 306 51.04 -7.62 -27.44
C ASP A 306 52.36 -7.77 -28.22
N ARG A 307 52.67 -9.01 -28.63
CA ARG A 307 53.90 -9.34 -29.37
C ARG A 307 53.64 -9.79 -30.81
N ALA A 308 52.42 -9.66 -31.33
CA ALA A 308 52.03 -10.14 -32.67
C ALA A 308 52.86 -9.58 -33.86
N GLY A 309 53.69 -8.55 -33.62
CA GLY A 309 54.64 -7.99 -34.60
C GLY A 309 56.10 -8.44 -34.46
N GLY A 310 56.40 -9.49 -33.71
CA GLY A 310 57.77 -9.95 -33.46
C GLY A 310 58.55 -9.05 -32.49
N ARG A 311 57.84 -8.45 -31.54
CA ARG A 311 58.41 -7.49 -30.58
C ARG A 311 59.32 -8.22 -29.58
N ASP A 312 60.59 -7.82 -29.56
CA ASP A 312 61.65 -8.35 -28.67
C ASP A 312 61.92 -7.46 -27.44
N ARG A 313 61.36 -6.25 -27.40
CA ARG A 313 61.57 -5.27 -26.33
C ARG A 313 60.37 -4.35 -26.14
N ILE A 314 60.21 -3.88 -24.91
CA ILE A 314 59.21 -2.87 -24.54
C ILE A 314 59.85 -1.75 -23.71
N GLU A 315 59.40 -0.52 -23.91
CA GLU A 315 59.95 0.67 -23.27
C GLU A 315 58.85 1.36 -22.45
N PHE A 316 59.15 1.60 -21.17
CA PHE A 316 58.29 2.33 -20.24
C PHE A 316 58.91 3.68 -19.93
N ALA A 317 58.14 4.76 -20.06
CA ALA A 317 58.55 6.12 -19.69
C ALA A 317 58.42 6.37 -18.18
N ASP A 318 58.90 5.44 -17.35
CA ASP A 318 58.87 5.52 -15.89
C ASP A 318 60.20 5.00 -15.32
N THR A 319 60.97 5.90 -14.73
CA THR A 319 62.32 5.63 -14.17
C THR A 319 62.27 4.94 -12.80
N THR A 320 61.10 4.92 -12.15
CA THR A 320 60.89 4.31 -10.83
C THR A 320 60.70 2.79 -10.91
N LEU A 321 60.33 2.28 -12.09
CA LEU A 321 60.11 0.85 -12.31
C LEU A 321 61.38 0.03 -12.07
N ARG A 322 61.21 -1.11 -11.42
CA ARG A 322 62.31 -2.01 -11.04
C ARG A 322 61.84 -3.46 -10.90
N ARG A 323 62.82 -4.37 -10.86
CA ARG A 323 62.64 -5.83 -10.71
C ARG A 323 61.65 -6.43 -11.72
N PRO A 324 61.85 -6.23 -13.03
CA PRO A 324 60.94 -6.79 -14.01
C PRO A 324 61.04 -8.31 -14.04
N MET A 325 59.89 -8.96 -13.94
CA MET A 325 59.75 -10.40 -14.16
C MET A 325 58.80 -10.63 -15.33
N GLN A 326 59.07 -11.65 -16.14
CA GLN A 326 58.15 -12.12 -17.17
C GLN A 326 57.43 -13.36 -16.68
N VAL A 327 56.11 -13.39 -16.82
CA VAL A 327 55.29 -14.59 -16.58
C VAL A 327 54.93 -15.17 -17.94
N ASP A 328 55.25 -16.45 -18.14
CA ASP A 328 54.87 -17.19 -19.34
C ASP A 328 53.33 -17.38 -19.36
N PRO A 329 52.63 -16.82 -20.37
CA PRO A 329 51.19 -16.99 -20.54
C PRO A 329 50.69 -18.44 -20.57
N ALA A 330 51.50 -19.39 -21.04
CA ALA A 330 51.06 -20.79 -21.20
C ALA A 330 51.22 -21.61 -19.91
N THR A 331 52.23 -21.31 -19.09
CA THR A 331 52.56 -22.11 -17.91
C THR A 331 52.33 -21.38 -16.58
N GLY A 332 52.27 -20.05 -16.60
CA GLY A 332 52.24 -19.21 -15.40
C GLY A 332 53.58 -19.13 -14.66
N THR A 333 54.65 -19.65 -15.27
CA THR A 333 55.98 -19.63 -14.65
C THR A 333 56.56 -18.22 -14.75
N ALA A 334 56.97 -17.64 -13.63
CA ALA A 334 57.63 -16.34 -13.59
C ALA A 334 59.16 -16.50 -13.65
N SER A 335 59.82 -15.77 -14.56
CA SER A 335 61.27 -15.70 -14.68
C SER A 335 61.79 -14.26 -14.50
N GLU A 336 62.99 -14.13 -13.95
CA GLU A 336 63.72 -12.86 -13.95
C GLU A 336 64.23 -12.55 -15.36
N LEU A 337 64.18 -11.28 -15.76
CA LEU A 337 64.65 -10.84 -17.07
C LEU A 337 66.09 -10.32 -16.99
N PHE A 338 66.92 -10.69 -17.97
CA PHE A 338 68.31 -10.24 -18.09
C PHE A 338 68.46 -9.24 -19.25
N GLY A 339 69.45 -8.34 -19.16
CA GLY A 339 69.70 -7.36 -20.24
C GLY A 339 68.78 -6.13 -20.24
N ILE A 340 68.17 -5.82 -19.09
CA ILE A 340 67.33 -4.64 -18.88
C ILE A 340 68.16 -3.36 -19.09
N GLY A 341 67.69 -2.47 -19.97
CA GLY A 341 68.31 -1.17 -20.23
C GLY A 341 67.63 -0.08 -19.40
N ARG A 342 68.41 0.78 -18.73
CA ARG A 342 67.91 2.05 -18.17
C ARG A 342 68.27 3.19 -19.12
N THR A 343 67.27 3.98 -19.51
CA THR A 343 67.47 5.22 -20.28
C THR A 343 67.38 6.42 -19.34
N ALA A 344 67.65 7.62 -19.84
CA ALA A 344 67.46 8.85 -19.06
C ALA A 344 65.99 9.06 -18.68
N ASP A 345 65.07 8.52 -19.49
CA ASP A 345 63.64 8.80 -19.42
C ASP A 345 62.81 7.57 -19.03
N GLY A 346 63.42 6.40 -18.78
CA GLY A 346 62.65 5.18 -18.53
C GLY A 346 63.41 3.85 -18.45
N LEU A 347 62.65 2.77 -18.63
CA LEU A 347 63.09 1.38 -18.52
C LEU A 347 62.80 0.62 -19.82
N VAL A 348 63.82 0.02 -20.41
CA VAL A 348 63.74 -0.85 -21.59
C VAL A 348 63.89 -2.30 -21.16
N ILE A 349 62.87 -3.10 -21.40
CA ILE A 349 62.76 -4.49 -20.96
C ILE A 349 62.82 -5.40 -22.19
N PRO A 350 63.82 -6.30 -22.31
CA PRO A 350 63.81 -7.35 -23.32
C PRO A 350 62.74 -8.40 -22.97
N LEU A 351 62.06 -8.92 -23.99
CA LEU A 351 61.05 -9.97 -23.87
C LEU A 351 61.67 -11.31 -24.27
N GLU A 352 61.62 -12.29 -23.39
CA GLU A 352 62.18 -13.63 -23.63
C GLU A 352 61.15 -14.55 -24.31
N GLY A 353 61.64 -15.50 -25.13
CA GLY A 353 60.82 -16.49 -25.85
C GLY A 353 60.10 -15.95 -27.10
N ASP A 354 59.49 -16.87 -27.86
CA ASP A 354 58.86 -16.60 -29.17
C ASP A 354 57.31 -16.50 -29.10
N GLY A 355 56.75 -16.21 -27.91
CA GLY A 355 55.30 -16.12 -27.72
C GLY A 355 54.68 -14.83 -28.26
N ASP A 356 53.40 -14.90 -28.66
CA ASP A 356 52.63 -13.77 -29.23
C ASP A 356 52.08 -12.79 -28.18
N SER A 357 52.21 -13.10 -26.90
CA SER A 357 51.91 -12.23 -25.78
C SER A 357 52.86 -12.50 -24.61
N ALA A 358 52.95 -11.55 -23.67
CA ALA A 358 53.72 -11.72 -22.43
C ALA A 358 53.04 -10.97 -21.28
N ILE A 359 53.22 -11.44 -20.05
CA ILE A 359 52.82 -10.73 -18.84
C ILE A 359 54.08 -10.27 -18.11
N LEU A 360 54.14 -9.00 -17.70
CA LEU A 360 55.22 -8.44 -16.91
C LEU A 360 54.73 -8.08 -15.51
N ARG A 361 55.54 -8.39 -14.50
CA ARG A 361 55.42 -7.84 -13.15
C ARG A 361 56.50 -6.80 -12.96
N LEU A 362 56.10 -5.59 -12.56
CA LEU A 362 57.00 -4.48 -12.30
C LEU A 362 56.72 -3.94 -10.91
N SER A 363 57.75 -3.70 -10.11
CA SER A 363 57.60 -3.07 -8.80
C SER A 363 57.96 -1.59 -8.88
N ARG A 364 57.40 -0.80 -7.96
CA ARG A 364 57.86 0.57 -7.65
C ARG A 364 58.52 0.62 -6.27
N PRO A 365 59.21 1.72 -5.91
CA PRO A 365 59.45 2.10 -4.53
C PRO A 365 58.16 2.05 -3.73
N ASP A 366 58.19 1.42 -2.56
CA ASP A 366 57.03 1.47 -1.68
C ASP A 366 56.86 2.89 -1.12
N LEU A 367 55.70 3.15 -0.51
CA LEU A 367 55.38 4.47 0.03
C LEU A 367 56.43 4.92 1.08
N ALA A 368 57.01 3.98 1.84
CA ALA A 368 58.01 4.29 2.87
C ALA A 368 59.35 4.74 2.26
N GLU A 369 59.73 4.18 1.10
CA GLU A 369 60.89 4.60 0.31
C GLU A 369 60.66 5.94 -0.40
N MET A 370 59.42 6.25 -0.81
CA MET A 370 59.06 7.51 -1.50
C MET A 370 58.91 8.72 -0.55
N VAL A 371 58.56 8.51 0.72
CA VAL A 371 58.45 9.57 1.75
C VAL A 371 59.77 10.31 1.98
N GLY A 372 60.92 9.68 1.69
CA GLY A 372 62.24 10.33 1.75
C GLY A 372 62.49 11.42 0.70
N GLU A 373 61.69 11.49 -0.37
CA GLU A 373 61.87 12.38 -1.52
C GLU A 373 60.67 13.32 -1.78
N GLY A 374 59.77 13.51 -0.80
CA GLY A 374 58.76 14.59 -0.84
C GLY A 374 57.46 14.30 -1.59
N GLY A 375 56.95 13.06 -1.57
CA GLY A 375 55.68 12.66 -2.18
C GLY A 375 54.46 12.69 -1.23
N LEU A 376 53.33 13.16 -1.77
CA LEU A 376 52.05 13.47 -1.11
C LEU A 376 51.31 12.26 -0.51
N ALA A 377 50.82 12.42 0.72
CA ALA A 377 49.70 11.65 1.27
C ALA A 377 48.43 12.48 1.12
N GLU A 378 47.59 12.17 0.14
CA GLU A 378 46.25 12.75 0.06
C GLU A 378 45.28 11.78 0.76
N GLU A 379 44.94 12.10 2.00
CA GLU A 379 43.95 11.38 2.80
C GLU A 379 42.56 11.77 2.29
N VAL A 380 41.98 10.94 1.40
CA VAL A 380 40.61 11.12 0.93
C VAL A 380 39.66 10.83 2.09
N THR A 381 39.17 11.90 2.71
CA THR A 381 38.17 11.82 3.78
C THR A 381 36.78 11.71 3.13
N ILE A 382 36.18 10.53 3.14
CA ILE A 382 34.80 10.33 2.67
C ILE A 382 33.84 10.92 3.71
N THR A 383 33.33 12.13 3.45
CA THR A 383 32.49 12.89 4.39
C THR A 383 31.00 12.58 4.36
N THR A 384 30.54 11.66 3.50
CA THR A 384 29.11 11.36 3.33
C THR A 384 28.85 9.87 3.16
N GLU A 385 28.10 9.29 4.11
CA GLU A 385 27.44 8.00 3.91
C GLU A 385 26.50 8.10 2.70
N ARG A 386 26.71 7.26 1.68
CA ARG A 386 25.79 7.15 0.55
C ARG A 386 24.49 6.55 1.05
N THR A 387 23.44 7.36 1.18
CA THR A 387 22.09 6.86 1.49
C THR A 387 21.64 5.88 0.41
N MET A 388 21.14 4.71 0.82
CA MET A 388 20.65 3.68 -0.09
C MET A 388 19.54 4.23 -1.01
N PRO A 389 19.64 4.05 -2.34
CA PRO A 389 18.60 4.48 -3.27
C PRO A 389 17.24 3.81 -2.98
N VAL A 390 16.14 4.52 -3.23
CA VAL A 390 14.78 3.99 -3.00
C VAL A 390 14.52 2.69 -3.78
N ALA A 391 14.99 2.60 -5.02
CA ALA A 391 14.81 1.42 -5.85
C ALA A 391 15.52 0.18 -5.27
N GLU A 392 16.67 0.35 -4.61
CA GLU A 392 17.37 -0.75 -3.93
C GLU A 392 16.62 -1.19 -2.66
N ILE A 393 16.04 -0.24 -1.91
CA ILE A 393 15.18 -0.56 -0.75
C ILE A 393 13.96 -1.39 -1.22
N LEU A 394 13.32 -0.97 -2.31
CA LEU A 394 12.15 -1.65 -2.86
C LEU A 394 12.49 -3.04 -3.40
N ARG A 395 13.60 -3.18 -4.12
CA ARG A 395 14.06 -4.50 -4.59
C ARG A 395 14.27 -5.47 -3.43
N ARG A 396 14.93 -5.04 -2.36
CA ARG A 396 15.15 -5.90 -1.18
C ARG A 396 13.87 -6.25 -0.44
N LEU A 397 12.91 -5.31 -0.40
CA LEU A 397 11.56 -5.58 0.10
C LEU A 397 10.89 -6.66 -0.74
N GLN A 398 10.86 -6.49 -2.06
CA GLN A 398 10.21 -7.42 -2.98
C GLN A 398 10.88 -8.80 -2.98
N ALA A 399 12.21 -8.87 -2.91
CA ALA A 399 12.97 -10.11 -2.73
C ALA A 399 12.56 -10.85 -1.46
N ASN A 400 12.39 -10.13 -0.35
CA ASN A 400 11.88 -10.71 0.88
C ASN A 400 10.43 -11.19 0.72
N GLU A 401 9.53 -10.34 0.21
CA GLU A 401 8.11 -10.65 0.00
C GLU A 401 7.96 -11.90 -0.89
N ASP A 402 8.65 -11.97 -2.02
CA ASP A 402 8.65 -13.12 -2.94
C ASP A 402 9.18 -14.41 -2.28
N ALA A 403 10.30 -14.35 -1.56
CA ALA A 403 10.84 -15.50 -0.85
C ALA A 403 9.85 -16.08 0.18
N ARG A 404 9.08 -15.19 0.84
CA ARG A 404 8.08 -15.56 1.85
C ARG A 404 6.80 -16.07 1.18
N ASP A 405 6.30 -15.39 0.16
CA ASP A 405 5.13 -15.82 -0.62
C ASP A 405 5.34 -17.23 -1.20
N ARG A 406 6.58 -17.56 -1.59
CA ARG A 406 6.95 -18.93 -2.01
C ARG A 406 6.91 -19.97 -0.89
N ALA A 407 7.14 -19.57 0.37
CA ALA A 407 7.03 -20.44 1.53
C ALA A 407 5.58 -20.73 1.94
N PHE A 408 4.60 -19.96 1.45
CA PHE A 408 3.18 -20.17 1.72
C PHE A 408 2.49 -20.94 0.59
N ALA A 409 1.83 -22.04 0.94
CA ALA A 409 0.86 -22.70 0.08
C ALA A 409 -0.56 -22.23 0.42
N HIS A 410 -0.89 -22.20 1.72
CA HIS A 410 -2.19 -21.79 2.22
C HIS A 410 -2.12 -21.33 3.68
N TYR A 411 -3.11 -20.55 4.11
CA TYR A 411 -3.34 -20.27 5.53
C TYR A 411 -4.83 -20.25 5.86
N GLU A 412 -5.13 -20.57 7.12
CA GLU A 412 -6.45 -20.37 7.72
C GLU A 412 -6.33 -19.49 8.97
N GLY A 413 -7.40 -18.80 9.32
CA GLY A 413 -7.49 -18.00 10.55
C GLY A 413 -8.92 -17.62 10.87
N VAL A 414 -9.11 -16.84 11.93
CA VAL A 414 -10.39 -16.22 12.27
C VAL A 414 -10.33 -14.75 11.86
N ASN A 415 -11.16 -14.39 10.89
CA ASN A 415 -11.32 -13.02 10.42
C ASN A 415 -12.50 -12.36 11.14
N THR A 416 -12.24 -11.24 11.82
CA THR A 416 -13.22 -10.39 12.49
C THR A 416 -13.22 -9.03 11.81
N THR A 417 -14.34 -8.62 11.22
CA THR A 417 -14.49 -7.30 10.59
C THR A 417 -15.59 -6.50 11.27
N HIS A 418 -15.22 -5.34 11.81
CA HIS A 418 -16.13 -4.34 12.36
C HIS A 418 -16.41 -3.28 11.29
N LEU A 419 -17.67 -3.08 10.94
CA LEU A 419 -18.15 -1.98 10.10
C LEU A 419 -18.91 -1.00 10.98
N ARG A 420 -18.40 0.22 11.12
CA ARG A 420 -18.98 1.22 12.02
C ARG A 420 -19.52 2.39 11.22
N PHE A 421 -20.83 2.37 11.03
CA PHE A 421 -21.61 3.35 10.29
C PHE A 421 -21.92 4.54 11.18
N GLN A 422 -21.49 5.71 10.73
CA GLN A 422 -21.58 6.96 11.46
C GLN A 422 -22.63 7.88 10.81
N GLY A 423 -23.85 7.88 11.39
CA GLY A 423 -25.02 8.63 10.92
C GLY A 423 -25.15 10.05 11.49
N GLY A 424 -26.37 10.51 11.82
CA GLY A 424 -26.62 11.79 12.51
C GLY A 424 -26.02 11.85 13.93
N GLY A 425 -25.54 13.03 14.37
CA GLY A 425 -25.05 13.25 15.75
C GLY A 425 -23.89 12.35 16.24
N ALA A 426 -23.77 12.11 17.55
CA ALA A 426 -22.74 11.22 18.13
C ALA A 426 -23.06 9.70 18.01
N GLN A 427 -24.23 9.34 17.47
CA GLN A 427 -24.69 7.96 17.34
C GLN A 427 -23.94 7.21 16.21
N GLN A 428 -23.82 5.89 16.35
CA GLN A 428 -23.05 5.00 15.45
C GLN A 428 -23.66 3.61 15.53
N VAL A 429 -23.82 2.97 14.38
CA VAL A 429 -24.24 1.56 14.29
C VAL A 429 -23.02 0.71 13.92
N GLU A 430 -22.79 -0.36 14.64
CA GLU A 430 -21.69 -1.30 14.39
C GLU A 430 -22.24 -2.64 13.92
N ALA A 431 -21.80 -3.10 12.75
CA ALA A 431 -22.04 -4.44 12.24
C ALA A 431 -20.72 -5.21 12.29
N THR A 432 -20.68 -6.35 12.99
CA THR A 432 -19.45 -7.15 13.13
C THR A 432 -19.66 -8.55 12.59
N PHE A 433 -18.81 -8.96 11.67
CA PHE A 433 -18.77 -10.30 11.09
C PHE A 433 -17.55 -11.03 11.63
N GLU A 434 -17.72 -12.29 12.02
CA GLU A 434 -16.63 -13.12 12.51
C GLU A 434 -16.74 -14.54 11.96
N GLY A 435 -15.62 -15.08 11.51
CA GLY A 435 -15.48 -16.52 11.31
C GLY A 435 -14.25 -16.92 10.51
N PRO A 436 -14.11 -18.22 10.21
CA PRO A 436 -12.96 -18.76 9.50
C PRO A 436 -12.73 -18.12 8.13
N ILE A 437 -11.50 -17.74 7.84
CA ILE A 437 -11.02 -17.36 6.50
C ILE A 437 -10.04 -18.41 6.00
N PHE A 438 -10.16 -18.78 4.72
CA PHE A 438 -9.30 -19.73 4.04
C PHE A 438 -8.69 -19.05 2.83
N LEU A 439 -7.35 -19.03 2.77
CA LEU A 439 -6.61 -18.48 1.64
C LEU A 439 -5.64 -19.54 1.10
N GLU A 440 -5.66 -19.72 -0.21
CA GLU A 440 -4.66 -20.49 -0.96
C GLU A 440 -3.89 -19.54 -1.88
N ARG A 441 -2.59 -19.77 -2.03
CA ARG A 441 -1.76 -18.92 -2.89
C ARG A 441 -2.28 -18.93 -4.33
N GLY A 442 -2.45 -17.74 -4.90
CA GLY A 442 -2.92 -17.56 -6.28
C GLY A 442 -4.41 -17.82 -6.47
N LYS A 443 -5.18 -18.04 -5.40
CA LYS A 443 -6.64 -18.19 -5.45
C LYS A 443 -7.32 -17.11 -4.60
N PRO A 444 -8.58 -16.77 -4.91
CA PRO A 444 -9.35 -15.92 -4.02
C PRO A 444 -9.59 -16.58 -2.67
N TYR A 445 -9.73 -15.76 -1.63
CA TYR A 445 -10.04 -16.27 -0.29
C TYR A 445 -11.54 -16.52 -0.13
N ASP A 446 -11.85 -17.52 0.70
CA ASP A 446 -13.21 -17.79 1.18
C ASP A 446 -13.31 -17.38 2.64
N TRP A 447 -14.37 -16.64 2.98
CA TRP A 447 -14.65 -16.23 4.34
C TRP A 447 -16.03 -16.70 4.78
N VAL A 448 -16.04 -17.48 5.86
CA VAL A 448 -17.24 -18.04 6.46
C VAL A 448 -17.72 -17.11 7.57
N TRP A 449 -18.96 -16.64 7.46
CA TRP A 449 -19.58 -15.85 8.50
C TRP A 449 -20.26 -16.77 9.51
N ARG A 450 -19.55 -17.03 10.60
CA ARG A 450 -20.02 -17.89 11.70
C ARG A 450 -20.85 -17.12 12.72
N SER A 451 -20.43 -15.89 13.01
CA SER A 451 -21.10 -15.01 13.96
C SER A 451 -21.30 -13.63 13.32
N PHE A 452 -22.47 -13.06 13.57
CA PHE A 452 -22.81 -11.69 13.18
C PHE A 452 -23.34 -10.96 14.39
N TYR A 453 -22.90 -9.72 14.59
CA TYR A 453 -23.30 -8.87 15.70
C TYR A 453 -23.80 -7.53 15.18
N VAL A 454 -24.94 -7.08 15.69
CA VAL A 454 -25.48 -5.73 15.45
C VAL A 454 -25.39 -4.96 16.77
N ASN A 455 -24.58 -3.90 16.79
CA ASN A 455 -24.19 -3.18 17.99
C ASN A 455 -23.70 -4.12 19.11
N GLY A 456 -23.00 -5.19 18.68
CA GLY A 456 -22.47 -6.21 19.57
C GLY A 456 -23.48 -7.25 20.09
N ILE A 457 -24.75 -7.16 19.70
CA ILE A 457 -25.76 -8.19 19.98
C ILE A 457 -25.70 -9.27 18.92
N ARG A 458 -25.50 -10.51 19.38
CA ARG A 458 -25.33 -11.66 18.50
C ARG A 458 -26.63 -11.99 17.77
N TRP A 459 -26.54 -12.11 16.45
CA TRP A 459 -27.60 -12.66 15.62
C TRP A 459 -27.82 -14.13 15.93
N ARG A 460 -29.07 -14.50 16.27
CA ARG A 460 -29.45 -15.87 16.67
C ARG A 460 -30.12 -16.68 15.56
N GLY A 461 -30.32 -16.08 14.39
CA GLY A 461 -30.83 -16.80 13.23
C GLY A 461 -29.84 -17.86 12.76
N LYS A 462 -30.35 -18.96 12.18
CA LYS A 462 -29.51 -20.03 11.61
C LYS A 462 -28.64 -19.53 10.45
N ARG A 463 -29.18 -18.64 9.61
CA ARG A 463 -28.48 -17.97 8.50
C ARG A 463 -28.41 -16.47 8.79
N ILE A 464 -27.27 -15.87 8.46
CA ILE A 464 -27.07 -14.42 8.49
C ILE A 464 -27.76 -13.87 7.24
N PRO A 465 -28.63 -12.85 7.36
CA PRO A 465 -29.32 -12.29 6.21
C PRO A 465 -28.29 -11.72 5.22
N ASP A 466 -28.54 -11.93 3.94
CA ASP A 466 -27.67 -11.38 2.90
C ASP A 466 -27.87 -9.86 2.92
N ILE A 467 -26.80 -9.13 3.21
CA ILE A 467 -26.78 -7.66 3.25
C ILE A 467 -26.02 -7.10 2.03
N PRO A 468 -26.35 -5.88 1.58
CA PRO A 468 -25.61 -5.24 0.50
C PRO A 468 -24.13 -5.06 0.87
N LEU A 469 -23.25 -5.64 0.08
CA LEU A 469 -21.79 -5.59 0.26
C LEU A 469 -21.21 -4.41 -0.52
N VAL A 470 -21.35 -3.21 0.04
CA VAL A 470 -20.74 -2.00 -0.54
C VAL A 470 -19.23 -2.06 -0.28
N GLU A 471 -18.45 -2.29 -1.34
CA GLU A 471 -16.99 -2.27 -1.32
C GLU A 471 -16.50 -1.26 -2.37
N PRO A 472 -15.35 -0.60 -2.14
CA PRO A 472 -14.69 0.14 -3.20
C PRO A 472 -14.30 -0.80 -4.33
N GLU A 473 -14.43 -0.35 -5.58
CA GLU A 473 -13.90 -1.07 -6.73
C GLU A 473 -12.42 -1.39 -6.51
N LYS A 474 -11.95 -2.58 -6.90
CA LYS A 474 -10.53 -2.93 -6.76
C LYS A 474 -9.65 -2.02 -7.61
N ALA A 475 -8.53 -1.59 -7.06
CA ALA A 475 -7.56 -0.82 -7.82
C ALA A 475 -7.01 -1.64 -8.99
N ALA A 476 -6.91 -1.01 -10.16
CA ALA A 476 -6.39 -1.63 -11.38
C ALA A 476 -4.94 -2.13 -11.22
N THR A 477 -4.16 -1.48 -10.34
CA THR A 477 -2.78 -1.86 -10.08
C THR A 477 -2.40 -1.56 -8.63
N LEU A 478 -1.81 -2.55 -7.95
CA LEU A 478 -1.33 -2.39 -6.57
C LEU A 478 0.05 -1.71 -6.53
N PRO A 479 0.30 -0.80 -5.58
CA PRO A 479 1.64 -0.23 -5.39
C PRO A 479 2.62 -1.31 -4.92
N LEU A 480 3.91 -1.08 -5.16
CA LEU A 480 5.04 -1.97 -4.83
C LEU A 480 5.09 -3.28 -5.63
N ALA A 481 4.05 -3.61 -6.40
CA ALA A 481 4.07 -4.71 -7.33
C ALA A 481 5.03 -4.41 -8.50
N ILE A 482 5.67 -5.45 -9.03
CA ILE A 482 6.40 -5.37 -10.29
C ILE A 482 5.35 -5.49 -11.39
N THR A 483 5.22 -4.45 -12.22
CA THR A 483 4.35 -4.43 -13.40
C THR A 483 5.13 -4.23 -14.69
N PHE A 484 4.46 -4.43 -15.83
CA PHE A 484 5.02 -4.23 -17.16
C PHE A 484 5.38 -2.77 -17.41
N ASP A 485 4.52 -1.87 -16.94
CA ASP A 485 4.66 -0.43 -17.07
C ASP A 485 5.08 0.24 -15.76
N ARG A 486 5.41 1.53 -15.85
CA ARG A 486 5.71 2.34 -14.68
C ARG A 486 4.41 2.96 -14.14
N ASP A 487 3.61 2.20 -13.40
CA ASP A 487 2.34 2.72 -12.83
C ASP A 487 2.53 3.65 -11.62
N TYR A 488 3.70 3.59 -10.96
CA TYR A 488 3.97 4.30 -9.72
C TYR A 488 5.35 4.94 -9.71
N THR A 489 5.45 6.10 -9.05
CA THR A 489 6.72 6.74 -8.68
C THR A 489 6.96 6.63 -7.18
N TYR A 490 8.21 6.38 -6.80
CA TYR A 490 8.60 6.20 -5.41
C TYR A 490 9.60 7.25 -4.97
N ARG A 491 9.43 7.78 -3.75
CA ARG A 491 10.32 8.78 -3.17
C ARG A 491 10.64 8.43 -1.73
N LEU A 492 11.94 8.31 -1.42
CA LEU A 492 12.39 8.19 -0.04
C LEU A 492 12.15 9.51 0.69
N ARG A 493 11.24 9.51 1.66
CA ARG A 493 10.93 10.69 2.50
C ARG A 493 11.98 10.86 3.61
N GLY A 494 12.49 9.75 4.14
CA GLY A 494 13.43 9.72 5.25
C GLY A 494 13.31 8.43 6.04
N THR A 495 13.51 8.53 7.36
CA THR A 495 13.39 7.43 8.32
C THR A 495 12.41 7.80 9.44
N ASP A 496 11.78 6.80 10.06
CA ASP A 496 10.84 6.97 11.17
C ASP A 496 10.82 5.70 12.04
N VAL A 497 10.35 5.82 13.28
CA VAL A 497 10.18 4.68 14.18
C VAL A 497 8.71 4.29 14.28
N VAL A 498 8.36 3.09 13.82
CA VAL A 498 6.99 2.56 13.86
C VAL A 498 6.96 1.30 14.71
N ASP A 499 6.15 1.28 15.76
CA ASP A 499 6.02 0.14 16.69
C ASP A 499 7.39 -0.37 17.21
N GLY A 500 8.31 0.57 17.46
CA GLY A 500 9.67 0.28 17.94
C GLY A 500 10.64 -0.20 16.87
N ARG A 501 10.24 -0.24 15.59
CA ARG A 501 11.08 -0.58 14.44
C ARG A 501 11.59 0.66 13.73
N ASP A 502 12.86 0.66 13.39
CA ASP A 502 13.50 1.70 12.60
C ASP A 502 13.23 1.44 11.11
N CYS A 503 12.53 2.36 10.46
CA CYS A 503 11.98 2.16 9.12
C CYS A 503 12.44 3.24 8.14
N TRP A 504 12.66 2.84 6.89
CA TRP A 504 12.59 3.73 5.74
C TRP A 504 11.14 4.12 5.49
N VAL A 505 10.92 5.41 5.18
CA VAL A 505 9.59 5.96 4.84
C VAL A 505 9.57 6.25 3.35
N VAL A 506 8.84 5.46 2.58
CA VAL A 506 8.77 5.58 1.12
C VAL A 506 7.37 6.01 0.70
N ASP A 507 7.29 7.14 0.02
CA ASP A 507 6.05 7.61 -0.59
C ASP A 507 5.87 7.00 -1.97
N PHE A 508 4.63 6.66 -2.32
CA PHE A 508 4.26 6.20 -3.65
C PHE A 508 3.08 7.01 -4.19
N ARG A 509 3.11 7.32 -5.49
CA ARG A 509 2.02 7.98 -6.22
C ARG A 509 1.88 7.40 -7.63
N PRO A 510 0.67 7.37 -8.21
CA PRO A 510 0.48 6.97 -9.59
C PRO A 510 1.28 7.85 -10.55
N THR A 511 1.67 7.30 -11.69
CA THR A 511 2.17 8.06 -12.84
C THR A 511 1.00 8.46 -13.76
N GLY A 512 1.13 9.58 -14.49
CA GLY A 512 0.07 10.10 -15.36
C GLY A 512 -0.73 11.25 -14.75
N GLU A 513 -1.82 11.67 -15.43
CA GLU A 513 -2.71 12.73 -14.92
C GLU A 513 -3.43 12.28 -13.64
N GLU A 514 -3.56 13.18 -12.66
CA GLU A 514 -4.24 12.88 -11.40
C GLU A 514 -5.70 12.46 -11.64
N GLY A 515 -6.00 11.18 -11.44
CA GLY A 515 -7.37 10.65 -11.49
C GLY A 515 -7.68 9.73 -12.67
N GLU A 516 -6.74 9.50 -13.60
CA GLU A 516 -6.91 8.43 -14.60
C GLU A 516 -6.62 7.05 -13.97
N GLY A 517 -7.70 6.29 -13.79
CA GLY A 517 -7.68 4.91 -13.29
C GLY A 517 -7.81 4.80 -11.77
N ASN A 518 -8.49 3.74 -11.34
CA ASN A 518 -8.62 3.37 -9.94
C ASN A 518 -7.25 2.88 -9.40
N ARG A 519 -6.52 3.77 -8.72
CA ARG A 519 -5.14 3.53 -8.24
C ARG A 519 -4.94 4.09 -6.84
N TYR A 520 -3.84 3.72 -6.19
CA TYR A 520 -3.53 4.18 -4.83
C TYR A 520 -2.52 5.32 -4.79
N GLN A 521 -2.52 6.12 -3.72
CA GLN A 521 -1.36 6.92 -3.34
C GLN A 521 -1.12 6.81 -1.84
N GLY A 522 0.12 6.91 -1.39
CA GLY A 522 0.37 6.67 0.01
C GLY A 522 1.82 6.58 0.44
N THR A 523 2.02 5.88 1.55
CA THR A 523 3.32 5.70 2.18
C THR A 523 3.45 4.26 2.68
N VAL A 524 4.63 3.68 2.50
CA VAL A 524 5.03 2.40 3.09
C VAL A 524 6.21 2.62 4.05
N TRP A 525 6.17 1.95 5.20
CA TRP A 525 7.24 1.91 6.18
C TRP A 525 7.92 0.55 6.11
N ILE A 526 9.21 0.56 5.77
CA ILE A 526 10.01 -0.63 5.49
C ILE A 526 11.12 -0.72 6.53
N ASP A 527 11.18 -1.82 7.28
CA ASP A 527 12.24 -2.07 8.25
C ASP A 527 13.64 -1.94 7.62
N ARG A 528 14.53 -1.14 8.24
CA ARG A 528 15.86 -0.86 7.63
C ARG A 528 16.81 -2.04 7.67
N ALA A 529 16.63 -2.98 8.59
CA ALA A 529 17.52 -4.12 8.77
C ALA A 529 17.04 -5.33 7.97
N LEU A 530 15.74 -5.61 8.01
CA LEU A 530 15.13 -6.82 7.45
C LEU A 530 14.46 -6.58 6.09
N PHE A 531 14.26 -5.33 5.68
CA PHE A 531 13.54 -4.97 4.46
C PHE A 531 12.13 -5.57 4.41
N LEU A 532 11.40 -5.45 5.52
CA LEU A 532 10.04 -5.95 5.66
C LEU A 532 9.05 -4.82 5.82
N ARG A 533 7.86 -5.00 5.25
CA ARG A 533 6.76 -4.06 5.44
C ARG A 533 6.30 -4.10 6.90
N VAL A 534 6.37 -2.96 7.58
CA VAL A 534 5.88 -2.80 8.96
C VAL A 534 4.47 -2.20 8.95
N LYS A 535 4.25 -1.24 8.03
CA LYS A 535 2.99 -0.53 7.89
C LYS A 535 2.85 -0.02 6.47
N SER A 536 1.62 0.00 5.95
CA SER A 536 1.28 0.72 4.73
C SER A 536 0.06 1.60 4.98
N ARG A 537 0.00 2.73 4.28
CA ARG A 537 -1.19 3.58 4.22
C ARG A 537 -1.43 3.94 2.77
N ALA A 538 -2.63 3.73 2.29
CA ALA A 538 -3.01 3.96 0.91
C ALA A 538 -4.36 4.67 0.84
N LEU A 539 -4.43 5.75 0.07
CA LEU A 539 -5.66 6.44 -0.32
C LEU A 539 -5.97 6.06 -1.76
N GLN A 540 -7.18 5.56 -1.99
CA GLN A 540 -7.65 5.21 -3.31
C GLN A 540 -8.12 6.46 -4.07
N LEU A 541 -7.72 6.56 -5.33
CA LEU A 541 -8.02 7.65 -6.25
C LEU A 541 -8.88 7.13 -7.39
N GLY A 542 -9.62 8.03 -8.06
CA GLY A 542 -10.41 7.67 -9.24
C GLY A 542 -11.65 6.82 -8.94
N LEU A 543 -12.09 6.73 -7.68
CA LEU A 543 -13.30 5.98 -7.32
C LEU A 543 -14.56 6.55 -7.96
N SER A 544 -15.38 5.64 -8.47
CA SER A 544 -16.77 5.80 -8.92
C SER A 544 -17.72 4.97 -8.04
N GLY A 545 -19.01 5.24 -8.15
CA GLY A 545 -20.11 4.54 -7.48
C GLY A 545 -20.44 5.11 -6.10
N GLU A 546 -20.92 4.24 -5.22
CA GLU A 546 -21.38 4.62 -3.88
C GLU A 546 -20.24 5.00 -2.94
N VAL A 547 -19.00 4.56 -3.21
CA VAL A 547 -17.83 4.83 -2.38
C VAL A 547 -17.07 6.05 -2.91
N LEU A 548 -17.29 7.20 -2.29
CA LEU A 548 -16.72 8.49 -2.71
C LEU A 548 -15.23 8.64 -2.34
N SER A 549 -14.81 7.95 -1.28
CA SER A 549 -13.42 7.89 -0.83
C SER A 549 -13.14 6.63 -0.02
N ASN A 550 -11.92 6.10 -0.14
CA ASN A 550 -11.41 4.97 0.65
C ASN A 550 -9.94 5.24 1.04
N GLU A 551 -9.65 5.33 2.34
CA GLU A 551 -8.28 5.33 2.87
C GLU A 551 -8.08 4.11 3.75
N GLU A 552 -7.06 3.31 3.44
CA GLU A 552 -6.71 2.10 4.17
C GLU A 552 -5.34 2.24 4.85
N THR A 553 -5.21 1.69 6.05
CA THR A 553 -3.94 1.51 6.75
C THR A 553 -3.82 0.05 7.18
N GLN A 554 -2.77 -0.63 6.70
CA GLN A 554 -2.46 -2.01 7.06
C GLN A 554 -1.29 -2.03 8.04
N PHE A 555 -1.41 -2.84 9.08
CA PHE A 555 -0.37 -3.09 10.07
C PHE A 555 0.10 -4.54 9.94
N PHE A 556 1.40 -4.71 9.76
CA PHE A 556 2.01 -6.01 9.48
C PHE A 556 2.58 -6.62 10.75
N THR A 557 2.24 -7.87 11.00
CA THR A 557 2.71 -8.61 12.18
C THR A 557 3.73 -9.66 11.75
N PRO A 558 4.89 -9.76 12.42
CA PRO A 558 5.86 -10.83 12.21
C PRO A 558 5.36 -12.17 12.77
N LEU A 559 5.54 -13.23 12.00
CA LEU A 559 5.01 -14.57 12.27
C LEU A 559 6.09 -15.63 12.03
N ASP A 560 6.08 -16.70 12.81
CA ASP A 560 6.90 -17.89 12.57
C ASP A 560 6.27 -18.81 11.52
N ALA A 561 6.99 -19.84 11.06
CA ALA A 561 6.55 -20.80 10.03
C ALA A 561 5.17 -21.45 10.28
N ALA A 562 4.68 -21.49 11.53
CA ALA A 562 3.38 -22.06 11.88
C ALA A 562 2.24 -21.02 11.90
N GLY A 563 2.56 -19.72 11.84
CA GLY A 563 1.61 -18.62 11.93
C GLY A 563 1.50 -17.99 13.33
N ALA A 564 2.38 -18.31 14.27
CA ALA A 564 2.37 -17.69 15.58
C ALA A 564 3.19 -16.38 15.59
N PRO A 565 2.79 -15.35 16.37
CA PRO A 565 3.57 -14.12 16.50
C PRO A 565 5.02 -14.38 16.92
N ALA A 566 5.96 -13.75 16.22
CA ALA A 566 7.40 -13.93 16.41
C ALA A 566 8.12 -12.58 16.60
N PRO A 567 9.31 -12.53 17.21
CA PRO A 567 10.12 -11.31 17.22
C PRO A 567 10.56 -10.94 15.80
N TRP A 568 10.87 -9.66 15.56
CA TRP A 568 11.41 -9.16 14.30
C TRP A 568 12.90 -9.55 14.12
N GLU A 569 13.18 -10.86 14.05
CA GLU A 569 14.51 -11.44 13.94
C GLU A 569 14.45 -12.74 13.12
N GLY A 570 15.52 -13.02 12.37
CA GLY A 570 15.61 -14.26 11.57
C GLY A 570 14.57 -14.36 10.46
N ALA A 571 14.26 -15.59 10.05
CA ALA A 571 13.32 -15.89 8.98
C ALA A 571 11.87 -15.90 9.48
N VAL A 572 11.32 -14.73 9.81
CA VAL A 572 9.87 -14.54 10.04
C VAL A 572 9.13 -14.32 8.73
N PHE A 573 7.80 -14.34 8.72
CA PHE A 573 6.97 -13.74 7.67
C PHE A 573 6.08 -12.62 8.20
N THR A 574 5.49 -11.79 7.32
CA THR A 574 4.71 -10.62 7.72
C THR A 574 3.39 -10.60 6.97
N LEU A 575 2.29 -10.62 7.71
CA LEU A 575 0.93 -10.52 7.13
C LEU A 575 0.19 -9.31 7.72
N PRO A 576 -0.71 -8.67 6.95
CA PRO A 576 -1.51 -7.55 7.41
C PRO A 576 -2.65 -8.05 8.32
N LEU A 577 -2.33 -8.44 9.55
CA LEU A 577 -3.31 -9.01 10.49
C LEU A 577 -4.26 -7.96 11.09
N ARG A 578 -4.01 -6.67 10.87
CA ARG A 578 -4.89 -5.58 11.26
C ARG A 578 -4.96 -4.56 10.13
N ILE A 579 -6.16 -4.33 9.62
CA ILE A 579 -6.45 -3.36 8.57
C ILE A 579 -7.50 -2.40 9.09
N VAL A 580 -7.23 -1.09 8.99
CA VAL A 580 -8.17 -0.04 9.33
C VAL A 580 -8.44 0.78 8.09
N SER A 581 -9.69 0.83 7.66
CA SER A 581 -10.15 1.64 6.54
C SER A 581 -11.15 2.68 6.99
N GLN A 582 -11.10 3.85 6.35
CA GLN A 582 -12.10 4.89 6.47
C GLN A 582 -12.67 5.19 5.08
N GLN A 583 -13.99 5.07 4.96
CA GLN A 583 -14.73 5.23 3.73
C GLN A 583 -15.82 6.29 3.87
N LEU A 584 -16.07 7.03 2.79
CA LEU A 584 -17.19 7.95 2.68
C LEU A 584 -18.16 7.42 1.62
N PHE A 585 -19.35 7.01 2.05
CA PHE A 585 -20.40 6.52 1.14
C PHE A 585 -21.40 7.63 0.80
N SER A 586 -21.92 7.60 -0.42
CA SER A 586 -23.14 8.31 -0.82
C SER A 586 -24.31 7.34 -0.78
N VAL A 587 -25.14 7.44 0.27
CA VAL A 587 -26.32 6.59 0.45
C VAL A 587 -27.55 7.48 0.56
N LEU A 588 -28.50 7.35 -0.37
CA LEU A 588 -29.71 8.18 -0.44
C LEU A 588 -29.39 9.69 -0.38
N ASN A 589 -28.30 10.10 -1.04
CA ASN A 589 -27.70 11.45 -1.01
C ASN A 589 -27.13 11.92 0.34
N ALA A 590 -27.23 11.10 1.40
CA ALA A 590 -26.55 11.36 2.66
C ALA A 590 -25.09 10.88 2.61
N SER A 591 -24.19 11.67 3.19
CA SER A 591 -22.83 11.22 3.48
C SER A 591 -22.81 10.30 4.69
N LEU A 592 -22.51 9.03 4.45
CA LEU A 592 -22.33 8.05 5.51
C LEU A 592 -20.84 7.75 5.65
N ASN A 593 -20.25 8.10 6.80
CA ASN A 593 -18.88 7.70 7.11
C ASN A 593 -18.88 6.26 7.63
N VAL A 594 -18.01 5.43 7.07
CA VAL A 594 -17.86 4.04 7.47
C VAL A 594 -16.42 3.81 7.90
N GLU A 595 -16.24 3.44 9.17
CA GLU A 595 -14.94 2.97 9.67
C GLU A 595 -14.96 1.44 9.66
N LYS A 596 -14.07 0.83 8.88
CA LYS A 596 -13.89 -0.62 8.77
C LYS A 596 -12.62 -1.01 9.52
N GLU A 597 -12.71 -1.99 10.41
CA GLU A 597 -11.55 -2.57 11.10
C GLU A 597 -11.59 -4.09 10.96
N THR A 598 -10.58 -4.63 10.30
CA THR A 598 -10.43 -6.07 10.06
C THR A 598 -9.26 -6.58 10.88
N LEU A 599 -9.48 -7.67 11.62
CA LEU A 599 -8.51 -8.35 12.46
C LEU A 599 -8.47 -9.82 12.08
N VAL A 600 -7.29 -10.34 11.77
CA VAL A 600 -7.06 -11.77 11.52
C VAL A 600 -6.30 -12.35 12.70
N SER A 601 -6.87 -13.38 13.32
CA SER A 601 -6.33 -14.04 14.51
C SER A 601 -6.30 -15.57 14.34
N GLU A 602 -5.70 -16.28 15.30
CA GLU A 602 -5.59 -17.75 15.29
C GLU A 602 -5.03 -18.33 13.98
N LEU A 603 -4.06 -17.64 13.40
CA LEU A 603 -3.50 -18.00 12.11
C LEU A 603 -2.79 -19.36 12.17
N ARG A 604 -3.01 -20.17 11.13
CA ARG A 604 -2.30 -21.42 10.90
C ARG A 604 -1.83 -21.45 9.46
N VAL A 605 -0.51 -21.52 9.30
CA VAL A 605 0.14 -21.50 7.98
C VAL A 605 0.57 -22.91 7.60
N ASN A 606 0.27 -23.32 6.36
CA ASN A 606 0.60 -24.63 5.81
C ASN A 606 0.20 -25.82 6.72
N ALA A 607 -0.84 -25.64 7.53
CA ALA A 607 -1.22 -26.62 8.55
C ALA A 607 -1.96 -27.83 7.95
N GLU A 608 -1.68 -29.03 8.46
CA GLU A 608 -2.36 -30.24 8.05
C GLU A 608 -3.89 -30.15 8.24
N GLY A 609 -4.64 -30.80 7.33
CA GLY A 609 -6.10 -30.83 7.35
C GLY A 609 -6.80 -29.54 6.91
N PHE A 610 -6.08 -28.59 6.31
CA PHE A 610 -6.63 -27.36 5.73
C PHE A 610 -7.79 -27.66 4.77
N GLU A 611 -7.57 -28.51 3.76
CA GLU A 611 -8.60 -28.89 2.78
C GLU A 611 -9.83 -29.50 3.44
N SER A 612 -9.64 -30.40 4.42
CA SER A 612 -10.76 -31.03 5.13
C SER A 612 -11.59 -30.00 5.91
N ARG A 613 -10.95 -28.97 6.50
CA ARG A 613 -11.66 -27.90 7.21
C ARG A 613 -12.33 -26.92 6.25
N ARG A 614 -11.68 -26.60 5.12
CA ARG A 614 -12.27 -25.78 4.05
C ARG A 614 -13.52 -26.45 3.48
N LEU A 615 -13.43 -27.74 3.13
CA LEU A 615 -14.55 -28.54 2.63
C LEU A 615 -15.67 -28.66 3.67
N ALA A 616 -15.34 -28.94 4.94
CA ALA A 616 -16.35 -28.98 6.00
C ALA A 616 -17.07 -27.63 6.18
N ALA A 617 -16.38 -26.51 5.95
CA ALA A 617 -17.02 -25.19 5.93
C ALA A 617 -17.93 -25.00 4.72
N TRP A 618 -17.52 -25.46 3.53
CA TRP A 618 -18.34 -25.42 2.31
C TRP A 618 -19.61 -26.26 2.44
N GLU A 619 -19.55 -27.43 3.08
CA GLU A 619 -20.68 -28.32 3.35
C GLU A 619 -21.63 -27.78 4.44
N SER A 620 -21.23 -26.73 5.17
CA SER A 620 -22.07 -26.14 6.21
C SER A 620 -23.23 -25.31 5.62
N GLU A 621 -24.25 -25.01 6.43
CA GLU A 621 -25.34 -24.09 6.04
C GLU A 621 -24.98 -22.60 6.27
N LEU A 622 -23.74 -22.28 6.64
CA LEU A 622 -23.33 -20.92 7.00
C LEU A 622 -23.23 -20.01 5.77
N THR A 623 -23.50 -18.73 5.97
CA THR A 623 -23.25 -17.71 4.95
C THR A 623 -21.74 -17.63 4.67
N MET A 624 -21.35 -17.62 3.41
CA MET A 624 -19.95 -17.49 2.99
C MET A 624 -19.84 -16.43 1.90
N VAL A 625 -18.71 -15.74 1.89
CA VAL A 625 -18.35 -14.79 0.84
C VAL A 625 -16.98 -15.14 0.27
N ARG A 626 -16.78 -14.83 -1.01
CA ARG A 626 -15.51 -14.97 -1.72
C ARG A 626 -15.06 -13.60 -2.22
N ASP A 627 -13.77 -13.36 -2.17
CA ASP A 627 -13.16 -12.22 -2.85
C ASP A 627 -13.18 -12.42 -4.36
N THR A 628 -13.64 -11.44 -5.13
CA THR A 628 -13.62 -11.47 -6.61
C THR A 628 -13.06 -10.16 -7.13
N ASP A 629 -12.83 -10.05 -8.43
CA ASP A 629 -12.32 -8.80 -9.01
C ASP A 629 -13.30 -7.61 -8.80
N ASP A 630 -14.59 -7.90 -8.64
CA ASP A 630 -15.64 -6.94 -8.34
C ASP A 630 -15.92 -6.76 -6.82
N GLY A 631 -15.03 -7.26 -5.96
CA GLY A 631 -15.13 -7.19 -4.51
C GLY A 631 -15.70 -8.46 -3.86
N LEU A 632 -16.18 -8.36 -2.61
CA LEU A 632 -16.75 -9.53 -1.94
C LEU A 632 -18.10 -9.93 -2.57
N ARG A 633 -18.28 -11.24 -2.83
CA ARG A 633 -19.51 -11.82 -3.38
C ARG A 633 -19.98 -13.02 -2.56
N TYR A 634 -21.29 -13.23 -2.46
CA TYR A 634 -21.86 -14.36 -1.75
C TYR A 634 -21.57 -15.68 -2.47
N LEU A 635 -21.41 -16.75 -1.69
CA LEU A 635 -21.34 -18.12 -2.20
C LEU A 635 -22.67 -18.83 -1.92
N VAL A 636 -23.33 -19.28 -2.99
CA VAL A 636 -24.60 -20.02 -2.94
C VAL A 636 -24.37 -21.47 -3.37
N ALA A 637 -25.10 -22.40 -2.76
CA ALA A 637 -25.06 -23.80 -3.17
C ALA A 637 -25.79 -23.96 -4.51
N ASP A 638 -25.17 -24.68 -5.44
CA ASP A 638 -25.76 -25.09 -6.70
C ASP A 638 -26.77 -26.22 -6.46
N ASP A 639 -27.99 -26.07 -7.00
CA ASP A 639 -29.10 -26.99 -6.73
C ASP A 639 -28.91 -28.38 -7.36
N GLU A 640 -28.07 -28.51 -8.39
CA GLU A 640 -27.84 -29.77 -9.11
C GLU A 640 -26.61 -30.54 -8.58
N THR A 641 -25.53 -29.83 -8.30
CA THR A 641 -24.22 -30.39 -7.90
C THR A 641 -23.96 -30.28 -6.40
N GLY A 642 -24.64 -29.36 -5.70
CA GLY A 642 -24.37 -29.04 -4.30
C GLY A 642 -23.08 -28.25 -4.07
N GLU A 643 -22.36 -27.87 -5.13
CA GLU A 643 -21.13 -27.08 -5.03
C GLU A 643 -21.44 -25.61 -4.74
N ARG A 644 -20.55 -24.91 -4.03
CA ARG A 644 -20.71 -23.47 -3.77
C ARG A 644 -20.18 -22.65 -4.95
N LEU A 645 -21.09 -21.93 -5.62
CA LEU A 645 -20.79 -21.04 -6.73
C LEU A 645 -20.84 -19.57 -6.29
N VAL A 646 -20.07 -18.73 -6.98
CA VAL A 646 -20.10 -17.28 -6.78
C VAL A 646 -21.43 -16.75 -7.31
N GLN A 647 -22.17 -16.05 -6.45
CA GLN A 647 -23.34 -15.30 -6.86
C GLN A 647 -22.88 -13.98 -7.49
N GLU A 648 -22.92 -13.91 -8.82
CA GLU A 648 -22.53 -12.71 -9.59
C GLU A 648 -23.51 -11.55 -9.33
N GLU A 649 -24.81 -11.84 -9.32
CA GLU A 649 -25.88 -10.86 -9.10
C GLU A 649 -26.53 -11.04 -7.71
N PHE A 650 -26.50 -9.96 -6.93
CA PHE A 650 -27.13 -9.91 -5.61
C PHE A 650 -28.47 -9.17 -5.68
N ASP A 651 -29.49 -9.64 -4.95
CA ASP A 651 -30.78 -8.94 -4.85
C ASP A 651 -30.55 -7.60 -4.13
N LYS A 652 -30.68 -6.48 -4.85
CA LYS A 652 -30.43 -5.12 -4.34
C LYS A 652 -31.64 -4.51 -3.64
N ASP A 653 -32.77 -5.23 -3.62
CA ASP A 653 -34.04 -4.79 -3.05
C ASP A 653 -34.27 -5.41 -1.68
N ARG A 654 -34.75 -4.61 -0.72
CA ARG A 654 -35.10 -5.06 0.62
C ARG A 654 -36.49 -4.60 0.98
N LEU A 655 -37.31 -5.52 1.48
CA LEU A 655 -38.64 -5.21 1.99
C LEU A 655 -38.71 -5.53 3.49
N PHE A 656 -39.03 -4.51 4.28
CA PHE A 656 -39.25 -4.65 5.71
C PHE A 656 -40.72 -4.43 6.05
N LEU A 657 -41.23 -5.24 6.97
CA LEU A 657 -42.43 -4.88 7.71
C LEU A 657 -42.00 -4.05 8.90
N VAL A 658 -42.70 -2.93 9.06
CA VAL A 658 -42.48 -1.96 10.10
C VAL A 658 -43.67 -1.98 11.03
N GLY A 659 -43.41 -2.00 12.33
CA GLY A 659 -44.40 -1.52 13.27
C GLY A 659 -43.76 -0.91 14.50
N GLY A 660 -44.56 -0.26 15.32
CA GLY A 660 -44.06 0.46 16.46
C GLY A 660 -45.10 1.31 17.15
N LEU A 661 -44.61 2.08 18.11
CA LEU A 661 -45.36 3.05 18.89
C LEU A 661 -44.48 4.28 19.06
N LEU A 662 -45.04 5.44 18.77
CA LEU A 662 -44.46 6.72 19.15
C LEU A 662 -45.37 7.37 20.18
N TYR A 663 -44.80 7.81 21.29
CA TYR A 663 -45.48 8.63 22.28
C TYR A 663 -44.65 9.87 22.56
N ASP A 664 -45.32 11.01 22.44
CA ASP A 664 -44.83 12.36 22.66
C ASP A 664 -46.02 13.13 23.25
N GLU A 665 -45.77 14.05 24.19
CA GLU A 665 -46.85 14.75 24.89
C GLU A 665 -47.62 15.75 24.01
N SER A 666 -47.07 16.10 22.84
CA SER A 666 -47.77 16.91 21.83
C SER A 666 -48.92 16.13 21.15
N LEU A 667 -49.07 14.83 21.45
CA LEU A 667 -50.14 13.96 20.97
C LEU A 667 -51.03 13.50 22.13
N ASP A 668 -52.34 13.62 21.96
CA ASP A 668 -53.35 13.11 22.93
C ASP A 668 -53.31 11.58 23.12
N TYR A 669 -52.66 10.85 22.23
CA TYR A 669 -52.61 9.39 22.23
C TYR A 669 -51.28 8.87 21.65
N PRO A 670 -50.80 7.69 22.12
CA PRO A 670 -49.70 6.99 21.48
C PRO A 670 -50.02 6.67 20.03
N LEU A 671 -49.11 7.03 19.12
CA LEU A 671 -49.26 6.84 17.70
C LEU A 671 -48.81 5.44 17.28
N PRO A 672 -49.74 4.54 16.88
CA PRO A 672 -49.34 3.24 16.36
C PRO A 672 -48.74 3.41 14.96
N LEU A 673 -47.54 2.87 14.78
CA LEU A 673 -46.87 2.78 13.49
C LEU A 673 -47.06 1.35 12.97
N ALA A 674 -47.55 1.21 11.74
CA ALA A 674 -47.65 -0.09 11.08
C ALA A 674 -47.60 0.10 9.56
N GLY A 675 -46.73 -0.63 8.89
CA GLY A 675 -46.65 -0.60 7.43
C GLY A 675 -45.41 -1.27 6.86
N ILE A 676 -44.86 -0.69 5.79
CA ILE A 676 -43.78 -1.28 5.01
C ILE A 676 -42.67 -0.28 4.74
N ASN A 677 -41.46 -0.78 4.61
CA ASN A 677 -40.33 -0.05 4.09
C ASN A 677 -39.71 -0.82 2.92
N TYR A 678 -39.70 -0.22 1.74
CA TYR A 678 -39.02 -0.73 0.56
C TYR A 678 -37.73 0.08 0.35
N PHE A 679 -36.63 -0.63 0.22
CA PHE A 679 -35.31 -0.05 0.00
C PHE A 679 -34.66 -0.73 -1.21
N SER A 680 -34.01 0.03 -2.09
CA SER A 680 -33.26 -0.49 -3.24
C SER A 680 -31.94 0.29 -3.39
N PHE A 681 -30.83 -0.43 -3.56
CA PHE A 681 -29.52 0.19 -3.88
C PHE A 681 -29.34 0.50 -5.37
N ASP A 682 -30.17 -0.07 -6.24
CA ASP A 682 -30.07 0.10 -7.69
C ASP A 682 -31.44 -0.12 -8.34
N PHE A 683 -32.28 0.88 -8.16
CA PHE A 683 -33.66 0.86 -8.59
C PHE A 683 -33.73 0.76 -10.12
N ARG A 684 -34.20 -0.39 -10.60
CA ARG A 684 -34.36 -0.71 -12.03
C ARG A 684 -33.06 -0.66 -12.82
N ASP A 685 -31.94 -1.06 -12.21
CA ASP A 685 -30.63 -1.15 -12.87
C ASP A 685 -30.17 0.21 -13.45
N THR A 686 -30.49 1.30 -12.75
CA THR A 686 -30.17 2.68 -13.17
C THR A 686 -29.00 3.29 -12.42
N GLY A 687 -28.52 2.64 -11.36
CA GLY A 687 -27.61 3.19 -10.34
C GLY A 687 -28.32 4.02 -9.26
N ALA A 688 -29.62 4.33 -9.43
CA ALA A 688 -30.35 5.15 -8.48
C ALA A 688 -30.76 4.36 -7.23
N GLN A 689 -30.59 4.95 -6.06
CA GLN A 689 -31.00 4.37 -4.78
C GLN A 689 -32.38 4.90 -4.38
N VAL A 690 -33.25 4.04 -3.84
CA VAL A 690 -34.62 4.38 -3.42
C VAL A 690 -34.90 3.87 -2.01
N ASN A 691 -35.57 4.69 -1.20
CA ASN A 691 -36.11 4.27 0.09
C ASN A 691 -37.52 4.85 0.29
N LEU A 692 -38.52 3.98 0.47
CA LEU A 692 -39.93 4.33 0.65
C LEU A 692 -40.46 3.66 1.91
N LEU A 693 -40.62 4.42 2.99
CA LEU A 693 -41.31 4.02 4.21
C LEU A 693 -42.73 4.58 4.21
N PHE A 694 -43.69 3.71 4.46
CA PHE A 694 -45.07 4.10 4.77
C PHE A 694 -45.53 3.35 6.01
N ALA A 695 -45.87 4.08 7.07
CA ALA A 695 -46.27 3.54 8.37
C ALA A 695 -47.60 4.15 8.85
N GLY A 696 -48.63 4.11 8.00
CA GLY A 696 -49.95 4.63 8.30
C GLY A 696 -50.02 6.15 8.16
N VAL A 697 -49.72 6.88 9.23
CA VAL A 697 -49.77 8.36 9.22
C VAL A 697 -48.44 9.02 8.83
N LEU A 698 -47.37 8.23 8.71
CA LEU A 698 -46.03 8.71 8.38
C LEU A 698 -45.60 8.16 7.02
N ALA A 699 -45.14 9.05 6.15
CA ALA A 699 -44.53 8.70 4.87
C ALA A 699 -43.14 9.34 4.74
N ILE A 700 -42.14 8.53 4.44
CA ILE A 700 -40.78 8.98 4.15
C ILE A 700 -40.35 8.40 2.81
N GLY A 701 -39.94 9.24 1.87
CA GLY A 701 -39.45 8.84 0.56
C GLY A 701 -38.09 9.46 0.26
N ASN A 702 -37.20 8.70 -0.36
CA ASN A 702 -35.91 9.19 -0.83
C ASN A 702 -35.60 8.52 -2.17
N ILE A 703 -35.07 9.29 -3.11
CA ILE A 703 -34.46 8.81 -4.34
C ILE A 703 -33.16 9.59 -4.55
N ALA A 704 -32.07 8.89 -4.89
CA ALA A 704 -30.79 9.53 -5.13
C ALA A 704 -30.02 8.83 -6.24
N ASP A 705 -29.36 9.62 -7.08
CA ASP A 705 -28.35 9.18 -8.01
C ASP A 705 -26.97 9.52 -7.40
N PRO A 706 -26.15 8.52 -7.02
CA PRO A 706 -24.83 8.76 -6.44
C PRO A 706 -23.82 9.30 -7.45
N GLU A 707 -24.09 9.18 -8.76
CA GLU A 707 -23.21 9.57 -9.85
C GLU A 707 -23.96 10.32 -10.94
N LEU A 708 -24.48 11.51 -10.62
CA LEU A 708 -25.26 12.31 -11.55
C LEU A 708 -24.49 12.49 -12.87
N LEU A 709 -25.01 11.84 -13.92
CA LEU A 709 -24.43 11.81 -15.27
C LEU A 709 -22.98 11.28 -15.33
N GLY A 710 -22.63 10.32 -14.48
CA GLY A 710 -21.28 9.73 -14.39
C GLY A 710 -20.23 10.71 -13.83
N SER A 711 -20.66 11.75 -13.12
CA SER A 711 -19.78 12.73 -12.50
C SER A 711 -19.62 12.47 -11.00
N ARG A 712 -18.67 13.15 -10.35
CA ARG A 712 -18.51 13.09 -8.87
C ARG A 712 -19.59 13.90 -8.11
N TRP A 713 -20.68 14.28 -8.77
CA TRP A 713 -21.81 14.92 -8.12
C TRP A 713 -22.87 13.86 -7.82
N ASP A 714 -23.45 13.92 -6.64
CA ASP A 714 -24.66 13.16 -6.32
C ASP A 714 -25.86 14.10 -6.29
N ALA A 715 -27.02 13.58 -6.66
CA ALA A 715 -28.27 14.33 -6.63
C ALA A 715 -29.40 13.47 -6.09
N GLY A 716 -30.35 14.09 -5.41
CA GLY A 716 -31.47 13.36 -4.85
C GLY A 716 -32.67 14.22 -4.53
N ALA A 717 -33.77 13.53 -4.26
CA ALA A 717 -34.99 14.12 -3.74
C ALA A 717 -35.47 13.33 -2.53
N ASN A 718 -35.97 14.03 -1.52
CA ASN A 718 -36.57 13.43 -0.34
C ASN A 718 -37.96 13.99 -0.07
N LEU A 719 -38.75 13.22 0.66
CA LEU A 719 -40.10 13.55 1.07
C LEU A 719 -40.30 13.07 2.51
N LEU A 720 -40.87 13.93 3.35
CA LEU A 720 -41.41 13.57 4.65
C LEU A 720 -42.80 14.18 4.76
N GLY A 721 -43.78 13.38 5.16
CA GLY A 721 -45.12 13.88 5.44
C GLY A 721 -45.74 13.16 6.63
N VAL A 722 -46.45 13.94 7.46
CA VAL A 722 -47.26 13.41 8.56
C VAL A 722 -48.73 13.76 8.33
N ALA A 723 -49.61 12.75 8.41
CA ALA A 723 -51.03 12.89 8.09
C ALA A 723 -51.87 13.43 9.26
N ILE A 724 -51.29 13.53 10.46
CA ILE A 724 -51.94 14.06 11.67
C ILE A 724 -51.24 15.34 12.12
N PRO A 725 -51.99 16.31 12.68
CA PRO A 725 -51.38 17.50 13.27
C PRO A 725 -50.76 17.18 14.64
N PHE A 726 -49.76 17.98 15.02
CA PHE A 726 -49.19 18.00 16.37
C PHE A 726 -49.59 19.31 17.05
N THR A 727 -49.86 19.25 18.35
CA THR A 727 -50.13 20.46 19.14
C THR A 727 -48.82 21.21 19.37
N ASN A 728 -48.67 22.39 18.77
CA ASN A 728 -47.59 23.31 19.07
C ASN A 728 -48.02 24.20 20.25
N SER A 729 -47.47 23.92 21.42
CA SER A 729 -47.69 24.69 22.64
C SER A 729 -46.63 25.78 22.83
N ILE A 730 -46.91 26.84 23.57
CA ILE A 730 -45.91 27.87 23.89
C ILE A 730 -45.87 28.19 25.38
N TYR A 731 -44.67 28.50 25.89
CA TYR A 731 -44.47 29.05 27.23
C TYR A 731 -44.27 30.57 27.18
N ARG A 732 -44.94 31.29 28.07
CA ARG A 732 -44.68 32.72 28.33
C ARG A 732 -44.35 32.91 29.81
N ASP A 733 -43.25 33.58 30.09
CA ASP A 733 -42.80 33.87 31.45
C ASP A 733 -42.70 32.63 32.36
N GLY A 734 -42.39 31.46 31.77
CA GLY A 734 -42.26 30.19 32.50
C GLY A 734 -43.57 29.43 32.74
N GLU A 735 -44.70 29.87 32.19
CA GLU A 735 -45.99 29.14 32.24
C GLU A 735 -46.48 28.77 30.83
N LYS A 736 -47.07 27.58 30.68
CA LYS A 736 -47.72 27.14 29.43
C LYS A 736 -48.90 28.08 29.14
N ALA A 737 -49.10 28.45 27.87
CA ALA A 737 -50.18 29.33 27.42
C ALA A 737 -51.18 28.61 26.49
N PRO A 738 -52.08 27.74 27.02
CA PRO A 738 -52.99 26.92 26.20
C PRO A 738 -53.90 27.70 25.26
N ALA A 739 -54.21 28.95 25.63
CA ALA A 739 -54.99 29.87 24.81
C ALA A 739 -54.37 30.17 23.43
N GLU A 740 -53.07 29.89 23.26
CA GLU A 740 -52.30 30.09 22.03
C GLU A 740 -51.86 28.77 21.36
N ASP A 741 -52.35 27.62 21.83
CA ASP A 741 -52.03 26.32 21.25
C ASP A 741 -52.54 26.22 19.82
N LEU A 742 -51.77 25.59 18.94
CA LEU A 742 -52.12 25.42 17.54
C LEU A 742 -51.80 24.00 17.07
N ASP A 743 -52.73 23.42 16.31
CA ASP A 743 -52.50 22.17 15.61
C ASP A 743 -51.72 22.46 14.33
N VAL A 744 -50.51 21.90 14.21
CA VAL A 744 -49.63 22.08 13.05
C VAL A 744 -49.45 20.77 12.32
N GLN A 745 -49.82 20.76 11.04
CA GLN A 745 -49.52 19.66 10.12
C GLN A 745 -48.44 20.10 9.13
N PHE A 746 -47.46 19.23 8.87
CA PHE A 746 -46.38 19.55 7.94
C PHE A 746 -46.08 18.43 6.94
N ALA A 747 -45.60 18.85 5.77
CA ALA A 747 -44.95 18.00 4.80
C ALA A 747 -43.79 18.76 4.15
N ARG A 748 -42.72 18.06 3.78
CA ARG A 748 -41.58 18.66 3.08
C ARG A 748 -41.15 17.80 1.90
N VAL A 749 -40.74 18.47 0.83
CA VAL A 749 -40.08 17.88 -0.33
C VAL A 749 -38.76 18.62 -0.52
N GLY A 750 -37.65 17.91 -0.44
CA GLY A 750 -36.32 18.45 -0.66
C GLY A 750 -35.70 17.93 -1.94
N PHE A 751 -34.88 18.76 -2.57
CA PHE A 751 -33.97 18.42 -3.65
C PHE A 751 -32.57 18.75 -3.19
N SER A 752 -31.61 17.88 -3.47
CA SER A 752 -30.27 17.96 -2.91
C SER A 752 -29.25 17.65 -4.00
N LEU A 753 -28.13 18.36 -3.96
CA LEU A 753 -27.01 18.20 -4.87
C LEU A 753 -25.73 18.27 -4.04
N GLY A 754 -24.85 17.28 -4.15
CA GLY A 754 -23.64 17.21 -3.35
C GLY A 754 -22.40 16.86 -4.16
N ARG A 755 -21.24 17.28 -3.64
CA ARG A 755 -19.93 17.02 -4.23
C ARG A 755 -18.91 16.70 -3.16
N PRO A 756 -18.23 15.54 -3.23
CA PRO A 756 -17.05 15.26 -2.43
C PRO A 756 -15.90 16.20 -2.81
N VAL A 757 -15.24 16.76 -1.80
CA VAL A 757 -14.06 17.63 -1.95
C VAL A 757 -12.91 17.03 -1.14
N GLY A 758 -11.94 16.45 -1.84
CA GLY A 758 -10.91 15.63 -1.22
C GLY A 758 -11.47 14.30 -0.69
N SER A 759 -10.79 13.70 0.29
CA SER A 759 -11.11 12.34 0.78
C SER A 759 -12.11 12.29 1.93
N PHE A 760 -12.31 13.41 2.63
CA PHE A 760 -12.99 13.43 3.93
C PHE A 760 -14.08 14.49 4.04
N THR A 761 -14.33 15.25 2.96
CA THR A 761 -15.27 16.38 2.97
C THR A 761 -16.32 16.22 1.88
N LYS A 762 -17.58 16.53 2.16
CA LYS A 762 -18.65 16.73 1.16
C LYS A 762 -19.24 18.12 1.33
N LEU A 763 -19.42 18.82 0.22
CA LEU A 763 -20.23 20.03 0.14
C LEU A 763 -21.60 19.67 -0.44
N GLY A 764 -22.65 20.31 0.05
CA GLY A 764 -24.00 20.11 -0.46
C GLY A 764 -24.77 21.42 -0.60
N PHE A 765 -25.78 21.33 -1.47
CA PHE A 765 -26.72 22.37 -1.81
C PHE A 765 -28.11 21.75 -1.76
N ASP A 766 -29.01 22.35 -0.99
CA ASP A 766 -30.36 21.85 -0.82
C ASP A 766 -31.40 22.89 -1.23
N TYR A 767 -32.49 22.46 -1.82
CA TYR A 767 -33.68 23.27 -2.05
C TYR A 767 -34.90 22.52 -1.51
N GLU A 768 -35.57 23.09 -0.52
CA GLU A 768 -36.71 22.46 0.17
C GLU A 768 -37.99 23.28 -0.02
N LEU A 769 -39.09 22.56 -0.25
CA LEU A 769 -40.46 23.06 -0.24
C LEU A 769 -41.15 22.48 1.00
N GLY A 770 -41.44 23.33 1.99
CA GLY A 770 -42.17 22.98 3.20
C GLY A 770 -43.61 23.45 3.14
N LEU A 771 -44.56 22.56 3.32
CA LEU A 771 -45.97 22.86 3.54
C LEU A 771 -46.25 22.84 5.04
N ARG A 772 -46.89 23.89 5.57
CA ARG A 772 -47.39 23.93 6.94
C ARG A 772 -48.83 24.41 6.94
N ASN A 773 -49.71 23.62 7.54
CA ASN A 773 -51.11 23.97 7.73
C ASN A 773 -51.40 24.16 9.21
N TYR A 774 -52.22 25.16 9.53
CA TYR A 774 -52.52 25.56 10.90
C TYR A 774 -54.01 25.41 11.20
N SER A 775 -54.33 24.78 12.33
CA SER A 775 -55.70 24.72 12.87
C SER A 775 -55.73 25.05 14.36
N ARG A 776 -56.91 25.37 14.88
CA ARG A 776 -57.11 25.59 16.32
C ARG A 776 -57.01 24.25 17.05
N ALA A 777 -56.21 24.22 18.11
CA ALA A 777 -56.20 23.14 19.10
C ALA A 777 -57.45 23.26 20.02
N THR A 778 -57.59 22.32 20.96
CA THR A 778 -58.76 22.24 21.86
C THR A 778 -58.95 23.50 22.72
N ASP A 779 -57.87 24.08 23.23
CA ASP A 779 -57.91 25.20 24.19
C ASP A 779 -57.59 26.57 23.56
N THR A 780 -57.42 26.64 22.23
CA THR A 780 -57.12 27.90 21.53
C THR A 780 -58.23 28.94 21.74
N ALA A 781 -57.87 30.14 22.21
CA ALA A 781 -58.83 31.23 22.47
C ALA A 781 -59.61 31.64 21.22
N GLU A 782 -60.89 31.97 21.37
CA GLU A 782 -61.77 32.33 20.24
C GLU A 782 -61.24 33.56 19.46
N GLU A 783 -60.64 34.52 20.16
CA GLU A 783 -60.03 35.73 19.61
C GLU A 783 -58.67 35.52 18.94
N PHE A 784 -58.04 34.35 19.09
CA PHE A 784 -56.76 34.04 18.47
C PHE A 784 -56.90 34.02 16.93
N VAL A 785 -56.09 34.79 16.21
CA VAL A 785 -56.06 34.78 14.74
C VAL A 785 -55.05 33.73 14.27
N LEU A 786 -55.51 32.74 13.50
CA LEU A 786 -54.63 31.70 12.96
C LEU A 786 -53.61 32.29 11.97
N PRO A 787 -52.38 31.76 11.93
CA PRO A 787 -51.48 31.98 10.80
C PRO A 787 -52.10 31.43 9.51
N GLU A 788 -51.74 32.01 8.37
CA GLU A 788 -52.11 31.43 7.08
C GLU A 788 -51.29 30.17 6.80
N ASP A 789 -51.87 29.22 6.05
CA ASP A 789 -51.17 28.06 5.56
C ASP A 789 -49.97 28.49 4.68
N GLN A 790 -48.81 27.91 4.94
CA GLN A 790 -47.54 28.36 4.37
C GLN A 790 -46.97 27.34 3.39
N LEU A 791 -46.54 27.85 2.23
CA LEU A 791 -45.51 27.21 1.43
C LEU A 791 -44.19 27.94 1.69
N ILE A 792 -43.21 27.22 2.23
CA ILE A 792 -41.89 27.71 2.61
C ILE A 792 -40.87 27.21 1.59
N HIS A 793 -40.21 28.12 0.91
CA HIS A 793 -39.08 27.85 0.04
C HIS A 793 -37.80 28.01 0.83
N SER A 794 -36.92 27.01 0.86
CA SER A 794 -35.65 27.07 1.58
C SER A 794 -34.48 26.71 0.68
N LEU A 795 -33.43 27.54 0.70
CA LEU A 795 -32.14 27.26 0.07
C LEU A 795 -31.11 26.95 1.16
N GLY A 796 -30.46 25.79 1.08
CA GLY A 796 -29.50 25.29 2.05
C GLY A 796 -28.09 25.14 1.46
N LEU A 797 -27.08 25.38 2.30
CA LEU A 797 -25.68 25.06 2.08
C LEU A 797 -25.17 24.22 3.26
N ASN A 798 -24.51 23.11 2.97
CA ASN A 798 -23.95 22.23 3.98
C ASN A 798 -22.52 21.81 3.65
N ALA A 799 -21.71 21.68 4.70
CA ALA A 799 -20.37 21.10 4.62
C ALA A 799 -20.20 20.06 5.72
N ALA A 800 -19.78 18.86 5.35
CA ALA A 800 -19.51 17.77 6.28
C ALA A 800 -18.06 17.31 6.12
N TYR A 801 -17.34 17.22 7.24
CA TYR A 801 -15.99 16.65 7.31
C TYR A 801 -15.97 15.50 8.32
N SER A 802 -15.37 14.37 7.97
CA SER A 802 -15.26 13.22 8.88
C SER A 802 -13.88 12.57 8.82
N ARG A 803 -13.18 12.44 9.95
CA ARG A 803 -11.87 11.79 10.01
C ARG A 803 -11.52 11.27 11.40
N ARG A 804 -11.04 10.02 11.51
CA ARG A 804 -10.59 9.40 12.77
C ARG A 804 -11.61 9.58 13.91
N GLY A 805 -12.87 9.26 13.65
CA GLY A 805 -13.98 9.45 14.57
C GLY A 805 -14.37 10.91 14.90
N TYR A 806 -13.69 11.92 14.36
CA TYR A 806 -14.15 13.32 14.42
C TYR A 806 -15.11 13.61 13.30
N ARG A 807 -16.15 14.40 13.58
CA ARG A 807 -17.09 14.89 12.57
C ARG A 807 -17.40 16.36 12.78
N LEU A 808 -17.20 17.17 11.76
CA LEU A 808 -17.60 18.58 11.72
C LEU A 808 -18.75 18.71 10.71
N ARG A 809 -19.83 19.37 11.10
CA ARG A 809 -20.90 19.78 10.19
C ARG A 809 -21.15 21.27 10.33
N LEU A 810 -21.29 21.92 9.19
CA LEU A 810 -21.67 23.33 9.06
C LEU A 810 -22.89 23.38 8.15
N GLY A 811 -23.90 24.16 8.55
CA GLY A 811 -25.13 24.33 7.78
C GLY A 811 -25.57 25.79 7.78
N ALA A 812 -26.12 26.24 6.66
CA ALA A 812 -26.82 27.51 6.55
C ALA A 812 -28.06 27.31 5.69
N ARG A 813 -29.21 27.87 6.09
CA ARG A 813 -30.48 27.76 5.40
C ARG A 813 -31.16 29.13 5.38
N PHE A 814 -31.60 29.53 4.20
CA PHE A 814 -32.33 30.78 3.96
C PHE A 814 -33.71 30.43 3.43
N SER A 815 -34.74 30.94 4.08
CA SER A 815 -36.12 30.53 3.86
C SER A 815 -37.00 31.73 3.57
N LYS A 816 -38.01 31.51 2.71
CA LYS A 816 -39.03 32.50 2.34
C LYS A 816 -40.41 31.86 2.34
N ARG A 817 -41.39 32.53 2.95
CA ARG A 817 -42.79 32.12 2.97
C ARG A 817 -43.55 32.67 1.76
N SER A 818 -44.58 31.95 1.31
CA SER A 818 -45.45 32.39 0.21
C SER A 818 -46.40 33.54 0.59
N ASP A 819 -46.86 33.57 1.84
CA ASP A 819 -47.71 34.60 2.41
C ASP A 819 -47.38 34.76 3.90
N TRP A 820 -47.44 35.98 4.42
CA TRP A 820 -47.10 36.31 5.80
C TRP A 820 -47.92 37.53 6.26
N LYS A 821 -49.00 37.26 6.98
CA LYS A 821 -49.94 38.27 7.50
C LYS A 821 -49.97 38.25 9.02
N PRO A 822 -50.38 39.36 9.68
CA PRO A 822 -50.54 39.39 11.13
C PRO A 822 -51.44 38.26 11.67
N TRP A 823 -50.96 37.56 12.70
CA TRP A 823 -51.64 36.44 13.38
C TRP A 823 -51.37 36.54 14.90
N GLY A 824 -52.04 35.71 15.71
CA GLY A 824 -51.89 35.69 17.17
C GLY A 824 -53.04 36.38 17.93
N LEU A 825 -52.85 36.60 19.22
CA LEU A 825 -53.82 37.32 20.08
C LEU A 825 -53.83 38.83 19.77
N PRO A 826 -54.95 39.53 20.02
CA PRO A 826 -55.02 40.98 19.85
C PRO A 826 -53.95 41.73 20.67
N GLY A 827 -53.08 42.47 19.98
CA GLY A 827 -52.02 43.26 20.62
C GLY A 827 -50.65 42.58 20.65
N GLU A 828 -50.54 41.35 20.17
CA GLU A 828 -49.25 40.66 20.02
C GLU A 828 -48.37 41.33 18.93
N PRO A 829 -47.05 41.43 19.15
CA PRO A 829 -46.13 41.97 18.17
C PRO A 829 -45.99 41.03 16.96
N PHE A 830 -46.19 41.58 15.76
CA PHE A 830 -45.95 40.90 14.48
C PHE A 830 -44.75 41.54 13.77
N ASP A 831 -43.73 40.74 13.43
CA ASP A 831 -42.61 41.19 12.62
C ASP A 831 -42.81 40.83 11.14
N PRO A 832 -43.04 41.82 10.25
CA PRO A 832 -43.15 41.56 8.82
C PRO A 832 -41.84 41.03 8.20
N LYS A 833 -40.67 41.25 8.82
CA LYS A 833 -39.40 40.76 8.29
C LYS A 833 -39.25 39.25 8.42
N ALA A 834 -40.02 38.60 9.29
CA ALA A 834 -40.01 37.15 9.44
C ALA A 834 -40.58 36.41 8.21
N GLU A 835 -41.13 37.10 7.20
CA GLU A 835 -41.42 36.47 5.89
C GLU A 835 -40.17 35.78 5.29
N GLU A 836 -38.99 36.37 5.53
CA GLU A 836 -37.69 35.87 5.11
C GLU A 836 -36.77 35.68 6.32
N PHE A 837 -36.32 34.45 6.55
CA PHE A 837 -35.54 34.11 7.73
C PHE A 837 -34.33 33.22 7.41
N GLY A 838 -33.33 33.28 8.29
CA GLY A 838 -32.07 32.55 8.13
C GLY A 838 -31.74 31.72 9.36
N ARG A 839 -31.25 30.51 9.16
CA ARG A 839 -30.76 29.61 10.20
C ARG A 839 -29.36 29.11 9.85
N TRP A 840 -28.47 29.01 10.82
CA TRP A 840 -27.15 28.40 10.65
C TRP A 840 -26.77 27.55 11.85
N SER A 841 -26.02 26.49 11.57
CA SER A 841 -25.60 25.53 12.58
C SER A 841 -24.14 25.12 12.40
N ALA A 842 -23.50 24.81 13.52
CA ALA A 842 -22.19 24.18 13.55
C ALA A 842 -22.17 23.09 14.62
N SER A 843 -21.70 21.89 14.28
CA SER A 843 -21.53 20.81 15.25
C SER A 843 -20.19 20.10 15.08
N LEU A 844 -19.58 19.73 16.20
CA LEU A 844 -18.36 18.92 16.26
C LEU A 844 -18.62 17.72 17.16
N ALA A 845 -18.48 16.52 16.61
CA ALA A 845 -18.64 15.27 17.32
C ALA A 845 -17.34 14.46 17.34
N LYS A 846 -17.15 13.68 18.40
CA LYS A 846 -16.09 12.69 18.54
C LYS A 846 -16.66 11.39 19.08
N THR A 847 -16.39 10.30 18.36
CA THR A 847 -16.73 8.95 18.77
C THR A 847 -15.48 8.13 19.03
N LEU A 848 -15.51 7.32 20.10
CA LEU A 848 -14.46 6.40 20.51
C LEU A 848 -15.06 5.01 20.73
N SER A 849 -14.62 4.04 19.94
CA SER A 849 -14.92 2.61 20.14
C SER A 849 -13.86 1.99 21.06
N LEU A 850 -14.32 1.22 22.04
CA LEU A 850 -13.50 0.56 23.06
C LEU A 850 -13.73 -0.97 22.98
N SER A 851 -12.86 -1.74 23.64
CA SER A 851 -12.98 -3.20 23.70
C SER A 851 -14.33 -3.67 24.25
N GLY A 852 -14.84 -4.78 23.71
CA GLY A 852 -16.12 -5.36 24.12
C GLY A 852 -17.32 -4.49 23.73
N PHE A 853 -17.29 -3.95 22.51
CA PHE A 853 -18.36 -3.14 21.90
C PHE A 853 -18.79 -1.90 22.71
N LYS A 854 -17.95 -1.45 23.65
CA LYS A 854 -18.21 -0.22 24.41
C LYS A 854 -17.94 0.99 23.53
N LYS A 855 -18.75 2.03 23.69
CA LYS A 855 -18.63 3.24 22.88
C LYS A 855 -18.86 4.47 23.73
N VAL A 856 -18.05 5.51 23.49
CA VAL A 856 -18.25 6.85 24.05
C VAL A 856 -18.43 7.84 22.90
N GLY A 857 -19.48 8.64 22.95
CA GLY A 857 -19.76 9.73 22.02
C GLY A 857 -19.82 11.05 22.76
N LEU A 858 -19.26 12.10 22.17
CA LEU A 858 -19.41 13.47 22.63
C LEU A 858 -19.68 14.38 21.44
N GLN A 859 -20.65 15.28 21.55
CA GLN A 859 -20.95 16.29 20.53
C GLN A 859 -21.15 17.65 21.20
N VAL A 860 -20.63 18.67 20.55
CA VAL A 860 -20.98 20.06 20.82
C VAL A 860 -21.67 20.65 19.61
N GLU A 861 -22.63 21.54 19.84
CA GLU A 861 -23.35 22.21 18.77
C GLU A 861 -23.65 23.68 19.08
N TYR A 862 -23.83 24.43 18.01
CA TYR A 862 -24.17 25.84 18.00
C TYR A 862 -25.26 26.08 16.97
N LEU A 863 -26.34 26.74 17.39
CA LEU A 863 -27.50 27.09 16.59
C LEU A 863 -27.75 28.59 16.73
N ASP A 864 -28.03 29.28 15.62
CA ASP A 864 -28.24 30.72 15.60
C ASP A 864 -28.92 31.14 14.28
N GLY A 865 -29.56 32.31 14.26
CA GLY A 865 -30.34 32.73 13.09
C GLY A 865 -30.71 34.19 13.06
N ALA A 866 -31.52 34.56 12.08
CA ALA A 866 -32.02 35.93 11.89
C ALA A 866 -33.47 35.94 11.42
N ASN A 867 -34.22 36.95 11.89
CA ASN A 867 -35.66 37.15 11.64
C ASN A 867 -36.51 35.91 11.98
N LEU A 868 -36.16 35.22 13.06
CA LEU A 868 -36.88 34.01 13.48
C LEU A 868 -38.16 34.41 14.25
N ASP A 869 -39.21 33.64 14.02
CA ASP A 869 -40.52 33.71 14.66
C ASP A 869 -40.88 32.34 15.25
N ARG A 870 -42.03 32.24 15.95
CA ARG A 870 -42.52 30.99 16.56
C ARG A 870 -42.41 29.76 15.64
N PHE A 871 -42.63 29.89 14.33
CA PHE A 871 -42.63 28.75 13.41
C PHE A 871 -41.31 28.55 12.64
N SER A 872 -40.30 29.38 12.90
CA SER A 872 -38.97 29.27 12.25
C SER A 872 -37.81 29.09 13.24
N LYS A 873 -38.03 29.29 14.55
CA LYS A 873 -37.07 29.02 15.62
C LYS A 873 -36.61 27.54 15.66
N TYR A 874 -35.51 27.29 16.36
CA TYR A 874 -35.04 25.94 16.63
C TYR A 874 -35.90 25.28 17.69
N GLU A 875 -36.35 24.07 17.42
CA GLU A 875 -37.08 23.23 18.35
C GLU A 875 -36.16 22.08 18.80
N PHE A 876 -36.48 21.46 19.94
CA PHE A 876 -35.63 20.45 20.58
C PHE A 876 -36.35 19.10 20.79
N GLY A 877 -37.40 18.85 19.99
CA GLY A 877 -38.25 17.67 20.08
C GLY A 877 -37.71 16.45 19.32
N PHE A 878 -38.53 15.41 19.20
CA PHE A 878 -38.12 14.13 18.60
C PHE A 878 -37.85 14.23 17.09
N PHE A 879 -38.56 15.09 16.38
CA PHE A 879 -38.49 15.22 14.91
C PHE A 879 -37.50 16.28 14.42
N ASP A 880 -36.84 16.98 15.33
CA ASP A 880 -35.98 18.11 15.03
C ASP A 880 -34.51 17.72 14.77
N ASP A 881 -33.78 18.62 14.11
CA ASP A 881 -32.37 18.42 13.79
C ASP A 881 -31.48 18.46 15.06
N SER A 882 -31.93 19.13 16.12
CA SER A 882 -31.35 19.14 17.47
C SER A 882 -32.42 18.64 18.45
N ARG A 883 -32.02 17.85 19.45
CA ARG A 883 -32.95 17.20 20.38
C ARG A 883 -32.40 17.26 21.81
N VAL A 884 -33.32 17.44 22.77
CA VAL A 884 -33.09 17.13 24.19
C VAL A 884 -33.97 15.93 24.54
N HIS A 885 -33.39 14.82 24.98
CA HIS A 885 -34.17 13.61 25.27
C HIS A 885 -35.22 13.89 26.36
N GLY A 886 -36.47 13.54 26.10
CA GLY A 886 -37.59 13.69 27.01
C GLY A 886 -38.44 14.96 26.82
N TYR A 887 -37.97 15.94 26.05
CA TYR A 887 -38.73 17.17 25.77
C TYR A 887 -39.87 16.93 24.78
N GLU A 888 -41.04 17.53 25.05
CA GLU A 888 -42.20 17.53 24.15
C GLU A 888 -41.87 18.23 22.82
N SER A 889 -42.36 17.67 21.70
CA SER A 889 -42.19 18.30 20.38
C SER A 889 -42.97 19.61 20.30
N GLY A 890 -42.31 20.69 19.86
CA GLY A 890 -42.93 22.00 19.66
C GLY A 890 -43.12 22.86 20.92
N ILE A 891 -42.64 22.43 22.10
CA ILE A 891 -42.89 23.11 23.38
C ILE A 891 -41.88 24.21 23.73
N VAL A 892 -40.58 23.94 23.54
CA VAL A 892 -39.49 24.88 23.78
C VAL A 892 -38.82 25.21 22.45
N GLN A 893 -38.72 26.50 22.16
CA GLN A 893 -38.15 27.02 20.93
C GLN A 893 -37.11 28.09 21.24
N ALA A 894 -36.05 28.17 20.42
CA ALA A 894 -34.98 29.15 20.63
C ALA A 894 -34.51 29.79 19.32
N GLU A 895 -34.09 31.05 19.41
CA GLU A 895 -33.41 31.76 18.33
C GLU A 895 -31.94 31.36 18.25
N LYS A 896 -31.35 31.08 19.42
CA LYS A 896 -29.94 30.74 19.58
C LYS A 896 -29.76 29.68 20.64
N ALA A 897 -28.85 28.74 20.41
CA ALA A 897 -28.54 27.70 21.37
C ALA A 897 -27.10 27.20 21.30
N TYR A 898 -26.59 26.72 22.44
CA TYR A 898 -25.35 25.95 22.54
C TYR A 898 -25.69 24.59 23.15
N GLY A 899 -25.35 23.50 22.47
CA GLY A 899 -25.65 22.14 22.93
C GLY A 899 -24.40 21.33 23.27
N LEU A 900 -24.55 20.44 24.25
CA LEU A 900 -23.60 19.39 24.62
C LEU A 900 -24.37 18.08 24.74
N HIS A 901 -23.93 17.07 23.99
CA HIS A 901 -24.54 15.75 23.98
C HIS A 901 -23.49 14.69 24.29
N GLY A 902 -23.80 13.79 25.23
CA GLY A 902 -22.93 12.70 25.62
C GLY A 902 -23.66 11.36 25.49
N THR A 903 -22.96 10.36 24.94
CA THR A 903 -23.47 8.99 24.93
C THR A 903 -22.46 7.97 25.43
N TYR A 904 -22.96 6.96 26.12
CA TYR A 904 -22.17 5.81 26.56
C TYR A 904 -22.95 4.52 26.30
N GLY A 905 -22.47 3.74 25.35
CA GLY A 905 -23.08 2.47 24.96
C GLY A 905 -22.31 1.27 25.50
N PHE A 906 -23.04 0.29 26.03
CA PHE A 906 -22.52 -0.99 26.51
C PHE A 906 -23.52 -2.14 26.28
N GLU A 907 -23.02 -3.37 26.30
CA GLU A 907 -23.86 -4.56 26.22
C GLU A 907 -24.21 -5.14 27.58
N LEU A 908 -25.38 -5.76 27.66
CA LEU A 908 -25.82 -6.61 28.76
C LEU A 908 -26.11 -8.03 28.25
N GLY A 909 -25.21 -8.96 28.56
CA GLY A 909 -25.43 -10.41 28.43
C GLY A 909 -25.66 -10.92 27.00
N GLU A 910 -24.98 -10.37 25.98
CA GLU A 910 -25.14 -10.67 24.53
C GLU A 910 -26.57 -10.51 23.99
N LEU A 911 -27.48 -9.96 24.80
CA LEU A 911 -28.93 -9.96 24.57
C LEU A 911 -29.48 -8.56 24.33
N PHE A 912 -28.96 -7.57 25.08
CA PHE A 912 -29.42 -6.19 25.04
C PHE A 912 -28.25 -5.25 24.85
N ARG A 913 -28.36 -4.36 23.87
CA ARG A 913 -27.53 -3.17 23.78
C ARG A 913 -28.26 -2.05 24.51
N LEU A 914 -27.57 -1.36 25.41
CA LEU A 914 -28.07 -0.12 26.01
C LEU A 914 -27.10 1.02 25.71
N GLU A 915 -27.65 2.19 25.47
CA GLU A 915 -26.94 3.46 25.34
C GLU A 915 -27.54 4.46 26.32
N LEU A 916 -26.71 4.96 27.23
CA LEU A 916 -27.07 6.04 28.13
C LEU A 916 -26.79 7.35 27.41
N ILE A 917 -27.74 8.28 27.49
CA ILE A 917 -27.71 9.55 26.78
C ILE A 917 -27.93 10.67 27.79
N GLY A 918 -27.16 11.75 27.65
CA GLY A 918 -27.36 12.99 28.38
C GLY A 918 -27.18 14.19 27.46
N ASP A 919 -28.15 15.09 27.51
CA ASP A 919 -28.18 16.31 26.72
C ASP A 919 -28.24 17.54 27.64
N ALA A 920 -27.54 18.59 27.24
CA ALA A 920 -27.62 19.91 27.87
C ALA A 920 -27.54 20.97 26.78
N ILE A 921 -28.59 21.79 26.67
CA ILE A 921 -28.69 22.89 25.72
C ILE A 921 -28.92 24.19 26.50
N TRP A 922 -28.15 25.23 26.19
CA TRP A 922 -28.40 26.59 26.68
C TRP A 922 -29.10 27.39 25.60
N ALA A 923 -30.41 27.57 25.76
CA ALA A 923 -31.31 28.22 24.81
C ALA A 923 -31.49 29.71 25.12
N THR A 924 -31.63 30.54 24.09
CA THR A 924 -31.92 31.98 24.22
C THR A 924 -33.02 32.37 23.25
N ASP A 925 -34.03 33.05 23.78
CA ASP A 925 -35.23 33.48 23.05
C ASP A 925 -35.85 34.70 23.73
N GLU A 926 -35.89 35.84 23.05
CA GLU A 926 -36.41 37.08 23.66
C GLU A 926 -37.94 37.02 23.87
N ALA A 927 -38.68 36.38 22.95
CA ALA A 927 -40.15 36.36 22.97
C ALA A 927 -40.74 35.52 24.12
N THR A 928 -40.04 34.45 24.50
CA THR A 928 -40.42 33.57 25.62
C THR A 928 -39.60 33.83 26.90
N ALA A 929 -38.76 34.89 26.87
CA ALA A 929 -37.87 35.32 27.95
C ALA A 929 -36.79 34.30 28.38
N LEU A 930 -36.38 33.40 27.48
CA LEU A 930 -35.24 32.52 27.71
C LEU A 930 -33.92 33.30 27.58
N ASP A 931 -33.15 33.41 28.67
CA ASP A 931 -31.80 34.00 28.65
C ASP A 931 -30.75 32.96 29.06
N ARG A 932 -30.17 32.29 28.05
CA ARG A 932 -29.24 31.17 28.23
C ARG A 932 -29.80 30.11 29.19
N GLU A 933 -31.09 29.86 29.09
CA GLU A 933 -31.82 28.92 29.93
C GLU A 933 -31.31 27.49 29.67
N LEU A 934 -31.12 26.70 30.72
CA LEU A 934 -30.64 25.33 30.59
C LEU A 934 -31.80 24.37 30.36
N LEU A 935 -31.79 23.73 29.20
CA LEU A 935 -32.61 22.58 28.85
C LEU A 935 -31.76 21.32 28.99
N ALA A 936 -32.11 20.42 29.90
CA ALA A 936 -31.35 19.19 30.11
C ALA A 936 -32.27 17.97 30.06
N GLY A 937 -31.77 16.90 29.45
CA GLY A 937 -32.50 15.64 29.27
C GLY A 937 -31.62 14.44 29.51
N ALA A 938 -32.22 13.33 29.94
CA ALA A 938 -31.55 12.04 30.10
C ALA A 938 -32.34 10.96 29.36
N GLY A 939 -31.62 10.08 28.67
CA GLY A 939 -32.23 9.03 27.86
C GLY A 939 -31.56 7.68 28.00
N ILE A 940 -32.32 6.64 27.68
CA ILE A 940 -31.85 5.28 27.48
C ILE A 940 -32.36 4.83 26.13
N ALA A 941 -31.43 4.56 25.22
CA ALA A 941 -31.72 3.87 23.98
C ALA A 941 -31.28 2.41 24.08
N GLY A 942 -31.92 1.51 23.34
CA GLY A 942 -31.53 0.12 23.31
C GLY A 942 -31.97 -0.62 22.08
N THR A 943 -31.18 -1.63 21.71
CA THR A 943 -31.47 -2.53 20.59
C THR A 943 -31.39 -3.96 21.07
N PHE A 944 -32.35 -4.79 20.66
CA PHE A 944 -32.28 -6.24 20.85
C PHE A 944 -32.92 -7.00 19.69
N ILE A 945 -32.54 -8.27 19.55
CA ILE A 945 -33.14 -9.17 18.55
C ILE A 945 -34.30 -9.92 19.20
N GLY A 946 -35.51 -9.59 18.78
CA GLY A 946 -36.74 -10.24 19.21
C GLY A 946 -37.03 -11.56 18.49
N PRO A 947 -38.15 -12.21 18.83
CA PRO A 947 -38.63 -13.41 18.12
C PRO A 947 -38.76 -13.18 16.61
N TRP A 948 -38.64 -14.26 15.85
CA TRP A 948 -38.75 -14.26 14.38
C TRP A 948 -37.78 -13.28 13.67
N GLN A 949 -36.58 -13.08 14.23
CA GLN A 949 -35.51 -12.25 13.65
C GLN A 949 -35.92 -10.78 13.48
N THR A 950 -36.75 -10.28 14.41
CA THR A 950 -37.20 -8.89 14.42
C THR A 950 -36.19 -8.03 15.18
N ILE A 951 -35.71 -6.94 14.58
CA ILE A 951 -34.87 -5.95 15.28
C ILE A 951 -35.81 -5.01 16.03
N VAL A 952 -35.63 -4.89 17.34
CA VAL A 952 -36.40 -3.97 18.18
C VAL A 952 -35.49 -2.84 18.66
N ASN A 953 -35.89 -1.60 18.39
CA ASN A 953 -35.24 -0.39 18.86
C ASN A 953 -36.16 0.32 19.86
N LEU A 954 -35.59 0.71 20.98
CA LEU A 954 -36.22 1.48 22.04
C LEU A 954 -35.42 2.78 22.23
N ASP A 955 -36.12 3.90 22.36
CA ASP A 955 -35.58 5.18 22.78
C ASP A 955 -36.56 5.77 23.79
N PHE A 956 -36.09 5.97 25.01
CA PHE A 956 -36.85 6.54 26.11
C PHE A 956 -36.07 7.72 26.68
N GLY A 957 -36.75 8.83 26.90
CA GLY A 957 -36.16 10.06 27.41
C GLY A 957 -37.02 10.74 28.45
N VAL A 958 -36.39 11.40 29.42
CA VAL A 958 -37.02 12.25 30.43
C VAL A 958 -36.30 13.59 30.52
N PRO A 959 -37.03 14.69 30.67
CA PRO A 959 -36.43 15.97 30.97
C PRO A 959 -35.83 15.94 32.39
N VAL A 960 -34.80 16.76 32.60
CA VAL A 960 -34.05 16.85 33.86
C VAL A 960 -34.02 18.28 34.39
N ALA A 961 -34.01 19.28 33.50
CA ALA A 961 -34.10 20.70 33.85
C ALA A 961 -34.65 21.50 32.66
N GLY A 962 -35.39 22.58 32.94
CA GLY A 962 -35.92 23.54 31.99
C GLY A 962 -37.43 23.78 32.20
N PRO A 963 -38.12 24.48 31.28
CA PRO A 963 -39.54 24.86 31.42
C PRO A 963 -40.53 23.68 31.36
N ASP A 964 -40.10 22.55 30.80
CA ASP A 964 -40.87 21.33 30.59
C ASP A 964 -40.19 20.18 31.35
N ASP A 965 -40.34 20.16 32.68
CA ASP A 965 -39.65 19.22 33.58
C ASP A 965 -40.48 18.00 34.02
N ASP A 966 -41.76 17.95 33.63
CA ASP A 966 -42.73 16.93 34.01
C ASP A 966 -43.25 16.17 32.77
N GLY A 967 -42.41 15.36 32.12
CA GLY A 967 -42.84 14.56 30.96
C GLY A 967 -41.95 13.40 30.54
N PHE A 968 -42.31 12.68 29.46
CA PHE A 968 -41.42 11.69 28.84
C PHE A 968 -41.70 11.45 27.35
N THR A 969 -40.65 11.09 26.61
CA THR A 969 -40.76 10.63 25.22
C THR A 969 -40.48 9.13 25.14
N LEU A 970 -41.27 8.40 24.34
CA LEU A 970 -41.04 6.97 24.08
C LEU A 970 -41.19 6.68 22.58
N PHE A 971 -40.12 6.13 22.00
CA PHE A 971 -40.15 5.56 20.66
C PHE A 971 -39.78 4.08 20.72
N LEU A 972 -40.68 3.25 20.23
CA LEU A 972 -40.49 1.81 20.11
C LEU A 972 -40.76 1.41 18.66
N ALA A 973 -39.75 0.87 17.98
CA ALA A 973 -39.88 0.37 16.62
C ALA A 973 -39.42 -1.07 16.50
N PHE A 974 -40.14 -1.86 15.72
CA PHE A 974 -39.78 -3.22 15.36
C PHE A 974 -39.73 -3.36 13.84
N LEU A 975 -38.62 -3.91 13.36
CA LEU A 975 -38.31 -4.09 11.95
C LEU A 975 -38.12 -5.57 11.66
N LYS A 976 -38.88 -6.10 10.70
CA LYS A 976 -38.75 -7.48 10.23
C LYS A 976 -38.42 -7.50 8.75
N LEU A 977 -37.26 -8.05 8.42
CA LEU A 977 -36.87 -8.31 7.03
C LEU A 977 -37.74 -9.45 6.46
N PHE A 978 -38.37 -9.21 5.30
CA PHE A 978 -39.19 -10.20 4.58
C PHE A 978 -38.44 -10.84 3.43
N LYS A 979 -37.78 -10.02 2.62
CA LYS A 979 -36.99 -10.41 1.47
C LYS A 979 -35.83 -9.43 1.33
#